data_AF-A0A938JNC5-F1
#
_entry.id   AF-A0A938JNC5-F1
#
_cell.length_a   1.000
_cell.length_b   1.000
_cell.length_c   1.000
_cell.angle_alpha   90.00
_cell.angle_beta   90.00
_cell.angle_gamma   90.00
#
_symmetry.space_group_name_H-M   'P 1'
#
loop_
_entity.id
_entity.type
_entity.pdbx_description
1 polymer ?
#
loop_
_entity_poly.entity_id
_entity_poly.type
_entity_poly.pdbx_seq_one_letter_code
_entity_poly.pdbx_strand_id
1 'polypeptide(L)'
;MDMRAYGKDFDKFVERAKNDYNAKFIHARISSIEVIPDTESLIIGYATDDGKIKKEEFELVVLSVGLISTGKIRETAGKLNIELNEYGFSKSTSFTPVSTSRKGIFVAGTFSGPKDIPETVMEASGSVSGASSLLVELPIKEIKEELPQEINIEGQPPRTGVFICRCGINIAATVDVGEAVKYASTLGGVVHAQEFMFACSQDSQKSINEKIKEKNLNRVVVAACTPRTHEPLFQKTLQDSGLNPYLFEFANIREQCSWVHQNEKDSATRKACDLIRMAVYKVRLSHPLSKATLTINKKALVIGGGIAGMIASLDLASQGFEVHLVEKEADLGGNFRHIHYTLNDEETQDFLTSLIQKVKSNKIINLYEKSEIKEITGCVGNFRTLLDTGNGKEKEIEHGVVIVATGAQEYEPTEYFYGQDDRVITQRQLEEWLAVNDKKLEVSVKSQTSQSDSQLPNINFRALNTVVMIQCVGSRDEERPYCSRVCCTQAIKNALKLVELYPKLNVYILYRDMRSYGIKELYYKKAREDGVIFIRYEEDAKPEVQNDNGRLNIKIKDLILDRDLIIGTDLLVLSSGIIANKGNKNLSQMLKVPLNADGFFLEAHVKLRPVDFATDGIFVCGLAHYPKDISEAITQAKAAAARAMTILTKEYLLAESKVSEIRKERCSGCGLCVEICPYKALEIDEKAKVAVVNEGLCKGCGACVSSCRSNAIDLKGFMDEQILAALEVV
;
A
#
# COMPACT_ATOMS: atom_id res chain seq x y z
N MET A 1 16.51 -12.90 22.58
CA MET A 1 16.44 -12.64 21.11
C MET A 1 15.47 -11.50 20.89
N ASP A 2 15.45 -10.80 19.76
CA ASP A 2 14.48 -9.71 19.48
C ASP A 2 13.33 -10.19 18.59
N MET A 3 12.11 -9.70 18.82
CA MET A 3 11.00 -9.85 17.87
C MET A 3 10.97 -8.69 16.88
N ARG A 4 11.18 -9.02 15.60
CA ARG A 4 11.31 -8.04 14.51
C ARG A 4 10.13 -8.10 13.54
N ALA A 5 8.91 -8.01 14.08
CA ALA A 5 7.74 -7.76 13.27
C ALA A 5 7.87 -6.38 12.63
N TYR A 6 7.81 -6.29 11.31
CA TYR A 6 8.08 -5.03 10.62
C TYR A 6 7.21 -4.88 9.38
N GLY A 7 6.96 -3.63 9.00
CA GLY A 7 5.99 -3.28 7.96
C GLY A 7 4.66 -2.82 8.53
N LYS A 8 3.79 -2.34 7.66
CA LYS A 8 2.50 -1.77 8.02
C LYS A 8 1.58 -2.84 8.64
N ASP A 9 1.02 -2.53 9.81
CA ASP A 9 0.10 -3.40 10.58
C ASP A 9 0.68 -4.75 11.07
N PHE A 10 2.00 -4.97 10.99
CA PHE A 10 2.62 -6.21 11.49
C PHE A 10 2.63 -6.34 13.02
N ASP A 11 2.70 -5.24 13.77
CA ASP A 11 2.52 -5.27 15.23
C ASP A 11 1.10 -5.73 15.60
N LYS A 12 0.08 -5.20 14.92
CA LYS A 12 -1.31 -5.65 15.10
C LYS A 12 -1.49 -7.11 14.73
N PHE A 13 -0.76 -7.61 13.72
CA PHE A 13 -0.74 -9.04 13.39
C PHE A 13 -0.21 -9.88 14.56
N VAL A 14 0.88 -9.46 15.20
CA VAL A 14 1.44 -10.13 16.39
C VAL A 14 0.45 -10.11 17.55
N GLU A 15 -0.14 -8.95 17.84
CA GLU A 15 -1.13 -8.83 18.93
C GLU A 15 -2.38 -9.68 18.67
N ARG A 16 -2.88 -9.71 17.43
CA ARG A 16 -3.97 -10.60 17.05
C ARG A 16 -3.59 -12.07 17.22
N ALA A 17 -2.38 -12.47 16.85
CA ALA A 17 -1.91 -13.84 17.04
C ALA A 17 -1.92 -14.24 18.53
N LYS A 18 -1.50 -13.33 19.42
CA LYS A 18 -1.56 -13.54 20.88
C LYS A 18 -3.00 -13.63 21.38
N ASN A 19 -3.82 -12.64 21.07
CA ASN A 19 -5.12 -12.43 21.72
C ASN A 19 -6.22 -13.33 21.13
N ASP A 20 -6.23 -13.54 19.81
CA ASP A 20 -7.31 -14.27 19.14
C ASP A 20 -6.98 -15.76 18.94
N TYR A 21 -5.68 -16.11 18.89
CA TYR A 21 -5.21 -17.47 18.58
C TYR A 21 -4.36 -18.11 19.69
N ASN A 22 -4.19 -17.42 20.83
CA ASN A 22 -3.37 -17.89 21.96
C ASN A 22 -1.92 -18.25 21.57
N ALA A 23 -1.37 -17.61 20.51
CA ALA A 23 0.00 -17.84 20.10
C ALA A 23 0.96 -17.26 21.14
N LYS A 24 1.82 -18.12 21.70
CA LYS A 24 2.84 -17.71 22.68
C LYS A 24 4.12 -17.29 21.97
N PHE A 25 4.57 -16.08 22.24
CA PHE A 25 5.85 -15.56 21.75
C PHE A 25 6.86 -15.55 22.89
N ILE A 26 7.95 -16.32 22.74
CA ILE A 26 8.96 -16.51 23.79
C ILE A 26 10.33 -16.08 23.24
N HIS A 27 10.99 -15.13 23.90
CA HIS A 27 12.29 -14.58 23.47
C HIS A 27 13.49 -15.50 23.78
N ALA A 28 13.40 -16.78 23.48
CA ALA A 28 14.40 -17.77 23.89
C ALA A 28 15.36 -18.19 22.78
N ARG A 29 16.58 -18.62 23.13
CA ARG A 29 17.45 -19.38 22.22
C ARG A 29 17.15 -20.88 22.39
N ILE A 30 16.81 -21.54 21.28
CA ILE A 30 16.62 -22.99 21.26
C ILE A 30 17.99 -23.67 21.39
N SER A 31 18.12 -24.59 22.35
CA SER A 31 19.36 -25.32 22.63
C SER A 31 19.36 -26.74 22.07
N SER A 32 18.18 -27.37 21.96
CA SER A 32 18.02 -28.75 21.48
C SER A 32 16.59 -29.06 21.04
N ILE A 33 16.45 -30.03 20.14
CA ILE A 33 15.19 -30.69 19.79
C ILE A 33 15.44 -32.19 19.88
N GLU A 34 14.74 -32.88 20.78
CA GLU A 34 14.87 -34.32 21.06
C GLU A 34 13.55 -35.03 20.70
N VAL A 35 13.60 -36.20 20.04
CA VAL A 35 12.40 -37.00 19.73
C VAL A 35 12.14 -37.99 20.87
N ILE A 36 10.89 -38.10 21.33
CA ILE A 36 10.46 -39.12 22.29
C ILE A 36 10.16 -40.41 21.52
N PRO A 37 10.86 -41.54 21.78
CA PRO A 37 10.74 -42.76 20.98
C PRO A 37 9.34 -43.39 20.96
N ASP A 38 8.59 -43.30 22.06
CA ASP A 38 7.30 -44.00 22.21
C ASP A 38 6.11 -43.20 21.66
N THR A 39 6.20 -41.86 21.64
CA THR A 39 5.10 -40.96 21.23
C THR A 39 5.37 -40.24 19.92
N GLU A 40 6.61 -40.29 19.41
CA GLU A 40 7.13 -39.47 18.31
C GLU A 40 7.03 -37.95 18.53
N SER A 41 6.67 -37.51 19.75
CA SER A 41 6.66 -36.10 20.14
C SER A 41 8.07 -35.49 20.19
N LEU A 42 8.13 -34.16 20.13
CA LEU A 42 9.36 -33.38 20.09
C LEU A 42 9.54 -32.57 21.38
N ILE A 43 10.61 -32.81 22.12
CA ILE A 43 11.01 -31.98 23.27
C ILE A 43 11.92 -30.86 22.79
N ILE A 44 11.50 -29.61 23.00
CA ILE A 44 12.30 -28.43 22.74
C ILE A 44 12.93 -27.94 24.05
N GLY A 45 14.26 -27.88 24.09
CA GLY A 45 15.02 -27.22 25.15
C GLY A 45 15.30 -25.76 24.80
N TYR A 46 15.00 -24.83 25.71
CA TYR A 46 15.30 -23.41 25.51
C TYR A 46 15.53 -22.65 26.82
N ALA A 47 16.28 -21.54 26.75
CA ALA A 47 16.55 -20.69 27.91
C ALA A 47 15.49 -19.58 28.07
N THR A 48 14.96 -19.38 29.28
CA THR A 48 14.08 -18.27 29.64
C THR A 48 14.87 -17.02 30.02
N ASP A 49 14.20 -15.86 30.09
CA ASP A 49 14.85 -14.57 30.39
C ASP A 49 15.48 -14.54 31.80
N ASP A 50 14.98 -15.34 32.76
CA ASP A 50 15.57 -15.55 34.09
C ASP A 50 16.76 -16.54 34.11
N GLY A 51 17.25 -16.95 32.93
CA GLY A 51 18.40 -17.84 32.77
C GLY A 51 18.13 -19.33 33.02
N LYS A 52 16.88 -19.73 33.30
CA LYS A 52 16.52 -21.15 33.49
C LYS A 52 16.38 -21.87 32.15
N ILE A 53 16.73 -23.16 32.13
CA ILE A 53 16.46 -24.02 30.97
C ILE A 53 15.10 -24.68 31.15
N LYS A 54 14.22 -24.49 30.17
CA LYS A 54 12.93 -25.17 30.09
C LYS A 54 12.96 -26.23 29.00
N LYS A 55 12.31 -27.36 29.26
CA LYS A 55 12.01 -28.40 28.27
C LYS A 55 10.50 -28.50 28.12
N GLU A 56 10.00 -28.36 26.91
CA GLU A 56 8.56 -28.47 26.59
C GLU A 56 8.34 -29.45 25.44
N GLU A 57 7.27 -30.22 25.51
CA GLU A 57 6.88 -31.22 24.50
C GLU A 57 5.90 -30.63 23.48
N PHE A 58 6.12 -30.91 22.20
CA PHE A 58 5.30 -30.48 21.07
C PHE A 58 5.11 -31.61 20.06
N GLU A 59 3.97 -31.65 19.39
CA GLU A 59 3.67 -32.64 18.34
C GLU A 59 4.32 -32.27 16.99
N LEU A 60 4.61 -30.99 16.76
CA LEU A 60 5.18 -30.48 15.52
C LEU A 60 6.11 -29.31 15.80
N VAL A 61 7.28 -29.33 15.15
CA VAL A 61 8.19 -28.18 15.11
C VAL A 61 8.33 -27.71 13.67
N VAL A 62 7.96 -26.45 13.43
CA VAL A 62 8.14 -25.79 12.14
C VAL A 62 9.34 -24.87 12.23
N LEU A 63 10.42 -25.22 11.53
CA LEU A 63 11.62 -24.39 11.48
C LEU A 63 11.42 -23.22 10.50
N SER A 64 11.57 -22.00 11.00
CA SER A 64 11.66 -20.82 10.14
C SER A 64 13.06 -20.77 9.50
N VAL A 65 13.15 -21.09 8.22
CA VAL A 65 14.41 -21.12 7.47
C VAL A 65 14.66 -19.78 6.77
N GLY A 66 15.89 -19.26 6.90
CA GLY A 66 16.30 -18.02 6.24
C GLY A 66 16.49 -18.19 4.73
N LEU A 67 16.43 -17.08 4.00
CA LEU A 67 16.74 -17.03 2.57
C LEU A 67 18.25 -16.81 2.36
N ILE A 68 18.85 -17.63 1.49
CA ILE A 68 20.26 -17.51 1.12
C ILE A 68 20.42 -17.28 -0.39
N SER A 69 21.46 -16.55 -0.78
CA SER A 69 21.84 -16.43 -2.18
C SER A 69 22.39 -17.77 -2.69
N THR A 70 21.95 -18.19 -3.89
CA THR A 70 22.35 -19.47 -4.49
C THR A 70 23.59 -19.31 -5.39
N GLY A 71 24.32 -20.40 -5.64
CA GLY A 71 25.46 -20.39 -6.56
C GLY A 71 25.11 -19.90 -7.97
N LYS A 72 23.90 -20.23 -8.46
CA LYS A 72 23.39 -19.77 -9.77
C LYS A 72 23.21 -18.25 -9.84
N ILE A 73 22.78 -17.63 -8.73
CA ILE A 73 22.63 -16.18 -8.64
C ILE A 73 24.01 -15.52 -8.79
N ARG A 74 25.04 -16.05 -8.12
CA ARG A 74 26.42 -15.53 -8.23
C ARG A 74 26.97 -15.66 -9.65
N GLU A 75 26.74 -16.79 -10.30
CA GLU A 75 27.14 -17.01 -11.70
C GLU A 75 26.44 -15.99 -12.63
N THR A 76 25.14 -15.79 -12.45
CA THR A 76 24.35 -14.85 -13.25
C THR A 76 24.82 -13.41 -13.05
N ALA A 77 25.04 -13.01 -11.80
CA ALA A 77 25.60 -11.71 -11.46
C ALA A 77 26.98 -11.50 -12.09
N GLY A 78 27.85 -12.52 -12.08
CA GLY A 78 29.14 -12.49 -12.75
C GLY A 78 29.03 -12.28 -14.26
N LYS A 79 28.13 -13.03 -14.94
CA LYS A 79 27.86 -12.86 -16.38
C LYS A 79 27.32 -11.46 -16.71
N LEU A 80 26.50 -10.90 -15.82
CA LEU A 80 25.93 -9.57 -15.97
C LEU A 80 26.83 -8.45 -15.41
N ASN A 81 28.01 -8.77 -14.86
CA ASN A 81 28.91 -7.81 -14.20
C ASN A 81 28.19 -6.95 -13.14
N ILE A 82 27.41 -7.59 -12.27
CA ILE A 82 26.69 -6.98 -11.16
C ILE A 82 27.47 -7.25 -9.87
N GLU A 83 27.75 -6.20 -9.10
CA GLU A 83 28.36 -6.30 -7.78
C GLU A 83 27.38 -6.90 -6.78
N LEU A 84 27.87 -7.86 -5.99
CA LEU A 84 27.14 -8.46 -4.89
C LEU A 84 27.70 -7.98 -3.55
N ASN A 85 26.85 -7.91 -2.54
CA ASN A 85 27.29 -7.75 -1.15
C ASN A 85 27.90 -9.06 -0.62
N GLU A 86 28.42 -9.02 0.61
CA GLU A 86 29.06 -10.17 1.27
C GLU A 86 28.14 -11.40 1.41
N TYR A 87 26.83 -11.20 1.38
CA TYR A 87 25.80 -12.25 1.46
C TYR A 87 25.36 -12.77 0.08
N GLY A 88 25.89 -12.23 -1.01
CA GLY A 88 25.59 -12.64 -2.38
C GLY A 88 24.29 -12.07 -2.95
N PHE A 89 23.76 -10.99 -2.37
CA PHE A 89 22.62 -10.22 -2.93
C PHE A 89 23.14 -9.03 -3.73
N SER A 90 22.33 -8.50 -4.65
CA SER A 90 22.68 -7.30 -5.42
C SER A 90 23.05 -6.15 -4.49
N LYS A 91 24.21 -5.54 -4.72
CA LYS A 91 24.62 -4.35 -3.98
C LYS A 91 23.83 -3.14 -4.49
N SER A 92 23.19 -2.43 -3.57
CA SER A 92 22.45 -1.18 -3.84
C SER A 92 22.70 -0.16 -2.71
N THR A 93 22.33 1.09 -2.96
CA THR A 93 22.46 2.22 -2.01
C THR A 93 21.08 2.62 -1.48
N SER A 94 21.02 3.34 -0.36
CA SER A 94 19.75 3.83 0.19
C SER A 94 19.02 4.75 -0.80
N PHE A 95 19.77 5.43 -1.67
CA PHE A 95 19.25 6.37 -2.65
C PHE A 95 18.89 5.73 -4.01
N THR A 96 19.37 4.52 -4.29
CA THR A 96 19.09 3.79 -5.54
C THR A 96 18.68 2.33 -5.28
N PRO A 97 17.64 2.08 -4.47
CA PRO A 97 17.32 0.76 -3.94
C PRO A 97 16.94 -0.29 -5.00
N VAL A 98 16.40 0.14 -6.15
CA VAL A 98 15.97 -0.72 -7.27
C VAL A 98 17.01 -0.82 -8.41
N SER A 99 18.17 -0.18 -8.25
CA SER A 99 19.25 -0.20 -9.23
C SER A 99 20.33 -1.21 -8.84
N THR A 100 21.01 -1.77 -9.84
CA THR A 100 22.24 -2.53 -9.62
C THR A 100 23.48 -1.65 -9.82
N SER A 101 24.68 -2.17 -9.53
CA SER A 101 25.94 -1.51 -9.86
C SER A 101 26.15 -1.30 -11.37
N ARG A 102 25.39 -2.00 -12.22
CA ARG A 102 25.46 -1.86 -13.68
C ARG A 102 24.29 -1.03 -14.19
N LYS A 103 24.60 0.12 -14.79
CA LYS A 103 23.62 0.99 -15.43
C LYS A 103 22.80 0.22 -16.48
N GLY A 104 21.48 0.41 -16.45
CA GLY A 104 20.54 -0.28 -17.34
C GLY A 104 20.07 -1.66 -16.84
N ILE A 105 20.62 -2.15 -15.73
CA ILE A 105 20.13 -3.36 -15.05
C ILE A 105 19.54 -2.98 -13.71
N PHE A 106 18.29 -3.40 -13.48
CA PHE A 106 17.51 -3.13 -12.28
C PHE A 106 17.29 -4.41 -11.48
N VAL A 107 16.96 -4.25 -10.20
CA VAL A 107 16.76 -5.36 -9.28
C VAL A 107 15.45 -5.23 -8.51
N ALA A 108 14.76 -6.35 -8.35
CA ALA A 108 13.57 -6.46 -7.52
C ALA A 108 13.52 -7.81 -6.80
N GLY A 109 12.78 -7.83 -5.70
CA GLY A 109 12.48 -9.04 -4.95
C GLY A 109 13.69 -9.58 -4.20
N THR A 110 13.74 -10.89 -4.03
CA THR A 110 14.70 -11.54 -3.13
C THR A 110 16.16 -11.43 -3.59
N PHE A 111 16.43 -11.02 -4.84
CA PHE A 111 17.80 -10.80 -5.31
C PHE A 111 18.46 -9.56 -4.67
N SER A 112 17.70 -8.55 -4.25
CA SER A 112 18.22 -7.42 -3.45
C SER A 112 18.18 -7.69 -1.93
N GLY A 113 17.74 -8.87 -1.51
CA GLY A 113 17.75 -9.31 -0.10
C GLY A 113 16.41 -9.88 0.38
N PRO A 114 16.36 -10.51 1.57
CA PRO A 114 15.11 -11.00 2.15
C PRO A 114 14.12 -9.86 2.41
N LYS A 115 12.87 -10.01 1.98
CA LYS A 115 11.80 -9.02 2.17
C LYS A 115 10.40 -9.63 2.05
N ASP A 116 9.41 -8.84 2.41
CA ASP A 116 8.00 -9.23 2.31
C ASP A 116 7.43 -9.00 0.89
N ILE A 117 6.24 -9.57 0.64
CA ILE A 117 5.52 -9.49 -0.63
C ILE A 117 5.25 -8.02 -1.05
N PRO A 118 4.72 -7.12 -0.20
CA PRO A 118 4.44 -5.74 -0.59
C PRO A 118 5.71 -5.01 -1.06
N GLU A 119 6.82 -5.18 -0.35
CA GLU A 119 8.12 -4.60 -0.72
C GLU A 119 8.60 -5.14 -2.07
N THR A 120 8.44 -6.44 -2.32
CA THR A 120 8.76 -7.08 -3.61
C THR A 120 7.92 -6.50 -4.76
N VAL A 121 6.62 -6.31 -4.56
CA VAL A 121 5.72 -5.71 -5.57
C VAL A 121 6.08 -4.24 -5.83
N MET A 122 6.44 -3.50 -4.78
CA MET A 122 6.92 -2.12 -4.90
C MET A 122 8.23 -2.05 -5.67
N GLU A 123 9.22 -2.90 -5.39
CA GLU A 123 10.48 -2.92 -6.13
C GLU A 123 10.32 -3.34 -7.58
N ALA A 124 9.43 -4.30 -7.87
CA ALA A 124 9.12 -4.67 -9.25
C ALA A 124 8.56 -3.48 -10.02
N SER A 125 7.62 -2.74 -9.43
CA SER A 125 7.07 -1.52 -10.02
C SER A 125 8.13 -0.41 -10.13
N GLY A 126 8.96 -0.22 -9.10
CA GLY A 126 10.04 0.77 -9.10
C GLY A 126 11.12 0.48 -10.14
N SER A 127 11.44 -0.80 -10.38
CA SER A 127 12.34 -1.25 -11.45
C SER A 127 11.80 -0.94 -12.83
N VAL A 128 10.47 -1.05 -13.03
CA VAL A 128 9.81 -0.61 -14.27
C VAL A 128 10.00 0.90 -14.47
N SER A 129 9.82 1.72 -13.43
CA SER A 129 10.07 3.17 -13.54
C SER A 129 11.51 3.46 -13.99
N GLY A 130 12.48 2.79 -13.35
CA GLY A 130 13.89 2.89 -13.72
C GLY A 130 14.15 2.49 -15.17
N ALA A 131 13.64 1.32 -15.59
CA ALA A 131 13.82 0.83 -16.96
C ALA A 131 13.16 1.74 -17.99
N SER A 132 11.90 2.15 -17.77
CA SER A 132 11.15 2.99 -18.70
C SER A 132 11.78 4.36 -18.89
N SER A 133 12.40 4.95 -17.86
CA SER A 133 13.15 6.21 -17.99
C SER A 133 14.30 6.16 -19.00
N LEU A 134 14.82 4.96 -19.31
CA LEU A 134 15.88 4.75 -20.32
C LEU A 134 15.33 4.49 -21.74
N LEU A 135 14.02 4.26 -21.88
CA LEU A 135 13.39 3.82 -23.13
C LEU A 135 12.60 4.92 -23.85
N VAL A 136 12.45 6.10 -23.24
CA VAL A 136 11.61 7.21 -23.73
C VAL A 136 11.97 7.66 -25.16
N GLU A 137 13.24 7.56 -25.53
CA GLU A 137 13.73 7.98 -26.85
C GLU A 137 13.59 6.88 -27.94
N LEU A 138 13.14 5.68 -27.58
CA LEU A 138 13.04 4.56 -28.52
C LEU A 138 11.65 4.49 -29.16
N PRO A 139 11.56 4.23 -30.48
CA PRO A 139 10.28 4.02 -31.15
C PRO A 139 9.61 2.74 -30.62
N ILE A 140 8.47 2.91 -29.94
CA ILE A 140 7.67 1.79 -29.44
C ILE A 140 6.83 1.24 -30.61
N LYS A 141 7.06 -0.01 -31.00
CA LYS A 141 6.16 -0.73 -31.89
C LYS A 141 4.94 -1.19 -31.08
N GLU A 142 3.83 -0.49 -31.24
CA GLU A 142 2.58 -0.87 -30.59
C GLU A 142 2.06 -2.19 -31.19
N ILE A 143 2.01 -3.25 -30.38
CA ILE A 143 1.35 -4.49 -30.76
C ILE A 143 -0.12 -4.32 -30.37
N LYS A 144 -0.94 -3.85 -31.30
CA LYS A 144 -2.40 -3.84 -31.10
C LYS A 144 -2.90 -5.28 -31.16
N GLU A 145 -3.42 -5.77 -30.05
CA GLU A 145 -4.15 -7.04 -30.01
C GLU A 145 -5.43 -6.84 -30.83
N GLU A 146 -5.55 -7.49 -31.99
CA GLU A 146 -6.76 -7.43 -32.81
C GLU A 146 -7.89 -8.16 -32.08
N LEU A 147 -8.81 -7.39 -31.50
CA LEU A 147 -10.04 -7.95 -30.94
C LEU A 147 -10.95 -8.42 -32.08
N PRO A 148 -11.63 -9.57 -31.92
CA PRO A 148 -12.61 -10.01 -32.90
C PRO A 148 -13.76 -9.00 -33.01
N GLN A 149 -14.34 -8.89 -34.20
CA GLN A 149 -15.50 -8.02 -34.42
C GLN A 149 -16.66 -8.43 -33.52
N GLU A 150 -17.27 -7.44 -32.86
CA GLU A 150 -18.42 -7.69 -31.98
C GLU A 150 -19.62 -8.25 -32.78
N ILE A 151 -20.16 -9.36 -32.30
CA ILE A 151 -21.32 -10.03 -32.88
C ILE A 151 -22.56 -9.20 -32.59
N ASN A 152 -23.25 -8.74 -33.63
CA ASN A 152 -24.54 -8.08 -33.45
C ASN A 152 -25.62 -9.11 -33.09
N ILE A 153 -26.21 -8.94 -31.91
CA ILE A 153 -27.24 -9.81 -31.33
C ILE A 153 -28.63 -9.15 -31.29
N GLU A 154 -28.77 -7.95 -31.85
CA GLU A 154 -30.03 -7.22 -31.89
C GLU A 154 -31.12 -8.03 -32.62
N GLY A 155 -32.34 -8.04 -32.06
CA GLY A 155 -33.46 -8.81 -32.59
C GLY A 155 -33.37 -10.34 -32.39
N GLN A 156 -32.28 -10.87 -31.83
CA GLN A 156 -32.15 -12.30 -31.56
C GLN A 156 -32.78 -12.68 -30.20
N PRO A 157 -33.45 -13.84 -30.10
CA PRO A 157 -33.92 -14.33 -28.80
C PRO A 157 -32.72 -14.65 -27.88
N PRO A 158 -32.86 -14.51 -26.55
CA PRO A 158 -31.80 -14.88 -25.61
C PRO A 158 -31.42 -16.36 -25.72
N ARG A 159 -30.12 -16.62 -25.86
CA ARG A 159 -29.47 -17.93 -25.95
C ARG A 159 -28.35 -17.98 -24.92
N THR A 160 -28.71 -18.39 -23.71
CA THR A 160 -27.82 -18.35 -22.54
C THR A 160 -27.02 -19.63 -22.40
N GLY A 161 -25.70 -19.51 -22.23
CA GLY A 161 -24.85 -20.59 -21.73
C GLY A 161 -24.60 -20.44 -20.24
N VAL A 162 -24.86 -21.50 -19.47
CA VAL A 162 -24.64 -21.53 -18.01
C VAL A 162 -23.45 -22.44 -17.69
N PHE A 163 -22.41 -21.87 -17.08
CA PHE A 163 -21.19 -22.60 -16.74
C PHE A 163 -21.01 -22.64 -15.23
N ILE A 164 -21.04 -23.83 -14.63
CA ILE A 164 -21.06 -24.01 -13.17
C ILE A 164 -19.71 -24.57 -12.70
N CYS A 165 -19.06 -23.90 -11.74
CA CYS A 165 -17.75 -24.28 -11.25
C CYS A 165 -17.86 -25.20 -10.02
N ARG A 166 -17.07 -26.28 -9.99
CA ARG A 166 -16.87 -27.11 -8.79
C ARG A 166 -15.88 -26.48 -7.80
N CYS A 167 -14.93 -25.69 -8.32
CA CYS A 167 -13.86 -25.04 -7.59
C CYS A 167 -13.07 -26.04 -6.71
N GLY A 168 -12.74 -27.20 -7.28
CA GLY A 168 -12.26 -28.36 -6.54
C GLY A 168 -13.35 -28.85 -5.59
N ILE A 169 -13.08 -28.80 -4.30
CA ILE A 169 -14.06 -29.15 -3.25
C ILE A 169 -14.79 -27.92 -2.68
N ASN A 170 -14.36 -26.70 -3.02
CA ASN A 170 -14.89 -25.50 -2.37
C ASN A 170 -16.38 -25.26 -2.63
N ILE A 171 -16.87 -25.62 -3.83
CA ILE A 171 -18.30 -25.60 -4.15
C ILE A 171 -18.85 -27.01 -4.09
N ALA A 172 -18.20 -27.96 -4.76
CA ALA A 172 -18.71 -29.32 -4.93
C ALA A 172 -18.81 -30.17 -3.65
N ALA A 173 -18.17 -29.78 -2.54
CA ALA A 173 -18.37 -30.48 -1.27
C ALA A 173 -19.73 -30.17 -0.61
N THR A 174 -20.31 -29.02 -0.92
CA THR A 174 -21.54 -28.51 -0.29
C THR A 174 -22.71 -28.46 -1.27
N VAL A 175 -22.48 -28.04 -2.51
CA VAL A 175 -23.51 -27.89 -3.55
C VAL A 175 -23.41 -29.08 -4.50
N ASP A 176 -24.53 -29.75 -4.78
CA ASP A 176 -24.60 -30.72 -5.87
C ASP A 176 -24.58 -29.98 -7.22
N VAL A 177 -23.38 -29.87 -7.77
CA VAL A 177 -23.13 -29.19 -9.04
C VAL A 177 -23.82 -29.92 -10.20
N GLY A 178 -23.95 -31.25 -10.14
CA GLY A 178 -24.64 -32.03 -11.17
C GLY A 178 -26.13 -31.73 -11.20
N GLU A 179 -26.76 -31.62 -10.03
CA GLU A 179 -28.16 -31.18 -9.91
C GLU A 179 -28.33 -29.74 -10.41
N ALA A 180 -27.43 -28.83 -10.00
CA ALA A 180 -27.47 -27.44 -10.46
C ALA A 180 -27.34 -27.29 -11.98
N VAL A 181 -26.51 -28.12 -12.65
CA VAL A 181 -26.42 -28.16 -14.13
C VAL A 181 -27.74 -28.63 -14.73
N LYS A 182 -28.31 -29.73 -14.23
CA LYS A 182 -29.60 -30.27 -14.73
C LYS A 182 -30.70 -29.23 -14.58
N TYR A 183 -30.79 -28.58 -13.43
CA TYR A 183 -31.75 -27.52 -13.16
C TYR A 183 -31.57 -26.34 -14.13
N ALA A 184 -30.33 -25.85 -14.30
CA ALA A 184 -30.03 -24.75 -15.21
C ALA A 184 -30.47 -25.05 -16.65
N SER A 185 -30.31 -26.29 -17.12
CA SER A 185 -30.79 -26.72 -18.45
C SER A 185 -32.30 -26.64 -18.65
N THR A 186 -33.10 -26.60 -17.58
CA THR A 186 -34.57 -26.49 -17.66
C THR A 186 -35.06 -25.04 -17.77
N LEU A 187 -34.20 -24.05 -17.51
CA LEU A 187 -34.59 -22.65 -17.47
C LEU A 187 -34.83 -22.10 -18.88
N GLY A 188 -35.88 -21.29 -19.03
CA GLY A 188 -36.23 -20.67 -20.30
C GLY A 188 -35.10 -19.78 -20.84
N GLY A 189 -34.69 -20.01 -22.09
CA GLY A 189 -33.60 -19.30 -22.75
C GLY A 189 -32.21 -19.90 -22.55
N VAL A 190 -32.05 -20.93 -21.72
CA VAL A 190 -30.78 -21.67 -21.59
C VAL A 190 -30.64 -22.67 -22.73
N VAL A 191 -29.55 -22.55 -23.50
CA VAL A 191 -29.24 -23.42 -24.66
C VAL A 191 -28.16 -24.45 -24.30
N HIS A 192 -27.30 -24.11 -23.34
CA HIS A 192 -26.21 -24.97 -22.92
C HIS A 192 -25.99 -24.80 -21.42
N ALA A 193 -25.85 -25.90 -20.68
CA ALA A 193 -25.35 -25.87 -19.31
C ALA A 193 -24.27 -26.93 -19.15
N GLN A 194 -23.16 -26.57 -18.49
CA GLN A 194 -22.08 -27.51 -18.21
C GLN A 194 -21.35 -27.14 -16.94
N GLU A 195 -20.67 -28.12 -16.35
CA GLU A 195 -19.80 -27.91 -15.22
C GLU A 195 -18.31 -27.95 -15.59
N PHE A 196 -17.50 -27.30 -14.76
CA PHE A 196 -16.04 -27.35 -14.85
C PHE A 196 -15.44 -27.62 -13.47
N MET A 197 -14.31 -28.32 -13.42
CA MET A 197 -13.53 -28.44 -12.19
C MET A 197 -13.07 -27.07 -11.68
N PHE A 198 -12.54 -26.25 -12.59
CA PHE A 198 -12.12 -24.87 -12.34
C PHE A 198 -12.46 -23.98 -13.54
N ALA A 199 -13.61 -23.30 -13.49
CA ALA A 199 -14.09 -22.46 -14.61
C ALA A 199 -13.12 -21.33 -15.00
N CYS A 200 -12.26 -20.87 -14.09
CA CYS A 200 -11.25 -19.83 -14.36
C CYS A 200 -9.98 -20.35 -15.06
N SER A 201 -9.80 -21.67 -15.17
CA SER A 201 -8.65 -22.26 -15.86
C SER A 201 -8.62 -21.90 -17.35
N GLN A 202 -7.42 -21.84 -17.94
CA GLN A 202 -7.27 -21.51 -19.36
C GLN A 202 -8.03 -22.46 -20.27
N ASP A 203 -8.03 -23.76 -19.96
CA ASP A 203 -8.76 -24.77 -20.74
C ASP A 203 -10.27 -24.58 -20.65
N SER A 204 -10.79 -24.23 -19.46
CA SER A 204 -12.22 -23.94 -19.30
C SER A 204 -12.63 -22.67 -20.05
N GLN A 205 -11.79 -21.62 -20.05
CA GLN A 205 -12.06 -20.41 -20.82
C GLN A 205 -12.06 -20.66 -22.33
N LYS A 206 -11.13 -21.47 -22.85
CA LYS A 206 -11.15 -21.92 -24.25
C LYS A 206 -12.43 -22.69 -24.57
N SER A 207 -12.83 -23.62 -23.69
CA SER A 207 -14.08 -24.37 -23.86
C SER A 207 -15.32 -23.46 -23.84
N ILE A 208 -15.37 -22.46 -22.97
CA ILE A 208 -16.45 -21.45 -22.96
C ILE A 208 -16.49 -20.72 -24.32
N ASN A 209 -15.35 -20.26 -24.83
CA ASN A 209 -15.25 -19.59 -26.14
C ASN A 209 -15.71 -20.48 -27.29
N GLU A 210 -15.32 -21.75 -27.28
CA GLU A 210 -15.77 -22.74 -28.27
C GLU A 210 -17.28 -22.96 -28.19
N LYS A 211 -17.85 -23.10 -26.99
CA LYS A 211 -19.29 -23.28 -26.80
C LYS A 211 -20.10 -22.05 -27.18
N ILE A 212 -19.58 -20.84 -26.94
CA ILE A 212 -20.20 -19.60 -27.41
C ILE A 212 -20.40 -19.66 -28.93
N LYS A 213 -19.35 -20.05 -29.67
CA LYS A 213 -19.40 -20.16 -31.13
C LYS A 213 -20.24 -21.34 -31.61
N GLU A 214 -20.00 -22.54 -31.06
CA GLU A 214 -20.68 -23.79 -31.46
C GLU A 214 -22.20 -23.72 -31.27
N LYS A 215 -22.65 -23.14 -30.15
CA LYS A 215 -24.07 -23.10 -29.79
C LYS A 215 -24.74 -21.78 -30.15
N ASN A 216 -24.02 -20.84 -30.77
CA ASN A 216 -24.48 -19.47 -31.03
C ASN A 216 -25.07 -18.84 -29.75
N LEU A 217 -24.30 -18.88 -28.67
CA LEU A 217 -24.70 -18.24 -27.41
C LEU A 217 -24.60 -16.73 -27.57
N ASN A 218 -25.55 -16.00 -27.01
CA ASN A 218 -25.53 -14.55 -26.98
C ASN A 218 -25.67 -13.97 -25.57
N ARG A 219 -25.75 -14.83 -24.54
CA ARG A 219 -25.65 -14.49 -23.12
C ARG A 219 -24.84 -15.56 -22.40
N VAL A 220 -24.12 -15.18 -21.35
CA VAL A 220 -23.34 -16.13 -20.55
C VAL A 220 -23.60 -15.91 -19.06
N VAL A 221 -23.83 -16.99 -18.33
CA VAL A 221 -23.84 -17.01 -16.86
C VAL A 221 -22.71 -17.90 -16.38
N VAL A 222 -21.91 -17.41 -15.45
CA VAL A 222 -20.96 -18.24 -14.70
C VAL A 222 -21.39 -18.32 -13.25
N ALA A 223 -21.62 -19.54 -12.76
CA ALA A 223 -21.95 -19.81 -11.37
C ALA A 223 -20.70 -20.33 -10.64
N ALA A 224 -20.04 -19.46 -9.88
CA ALA A 224 -18.76 -19.77 -9.26
C ALA A 224 -18.49 -18.91 -8.00
N CYS A 225 -17.35 -18.22 -7.98
CA CYS A 225 -16.88 -17.37 -6.91
C CYS A 225 -17.43 -15.92 -6.98
N THR A 226 -16.74 -14.98 -6.35
CA THR A 226 -17.14 -13.57 -6.34
C THR A 226 -16.81 -12.83 -7.65
N PRO A 227 -17.77 -12.04 -8.20
CA PRO A 227 -17.51 -11.21 -9.39
C PRO A 227 -16.39 -10.19 -9.15
N ARG A 228 -16.17 -9.76 -7.90
CA ARG A 228 -15.12 -8.80 -7.51
C ARG A 228 -13.71 -9.21 -7.97
N THR A 229 -13.48 -10.50 -8.21
CA THR A 229 -12.18 -11.03 -8.61
C THR A 229 -12.13 -11.51 -10.05
N HIS A 230 -13.16 -12.22 -10.52
CA HIS A 230 -13.11 -12.95 -11.79
C HIS A 230 -14.11 -12.43 -12.84
N GLU A 231 -14.97 -11.45 -12.55
CA GLU A 231 -15.82 -10.83 -13.59
C GLU A 231 -14.98 -10.28 -14.77
N PRO A 232 -13.87 -9.55 -14.56
CA PRO A 232 -13.04 -9.08 -15.67
C PRO A 232 -12.45 -10.20 -16.53
N LEU A 233 -12.16 -11.35 -15.92
CA LEU A 233 -11.62 -12.53 -16.62
C LEU A 233 -12.64 -13.08 -17.61
N PHE A 234 -13.88 -13.34 -17.16
CA PHE A 234 -14.93 -13.88 -18.02
C PHE A 234 -15.44 -12.84 -19.03
N GLN A 235 -15.44 -11.56 -18.67
CA GLN A 235 -15.68 -10.47 -19.62
C GLN A 235 -14.66 -10.48 -20.77
N LYS A 236 -13.38 -10.70 -20.49
CA LYS A 236 -12.35 -10.88 -21.51
C LYS A 236 -12.58 -12.16 -22.32
N THR A 237 -12.97 -13.27 -21.70
CA THR A 237 -13.37 -14.50 -22.40
C THR A 237 -14.46 -14.22 -23.44
N LEU A 238 -15.56 -13.55 -23.05
CA LEU A 238 -16.62 -13.15 -23.98
C LEU A 238 -16.08 -12.25 -25.11
N GLN A 239 -15.25 -11.27 -24.77
CA GLN A 239 -14.64 -10.38 -25.76
C GLN A 239 -13.81 -11.15 -26.79
N ASP A 240 -13.01 -12.13 -26.36
CA ASP A 240 -12.20 -12.98 -27.23
C ASP A 240 -13.05 -13.92 -28.12
N SER A 241 -14.31 -14.14 -27.74
CA SER A 241 -15.29 -14.87 -28.56
C SER A 241 -16.05 -13.98 -29.55
N GLY A 242 -15.93 -12.65 -29.44
CA GLY A 242 -16.69 -11.66 -30.21
C GLY A 242 -18.01 -11.23 -29.55
N LEU A 243 -18.35 -11.72 -28.36
CA LEU A 243 -19.52 -11.24 -27.62
C LEU A 243 -19.20 -9.99 -26.80
N ASN A 244 -20.19 -9.11 -26.69
CA ASN A 244 -20.08 -7.95 -25.81
C ASN A 244 -19.88 -8.38 -24.34
N PRO A 245 -18.88 -7.83 -23.62
CA PRO A 245 -18.57 -8.24 -22.25
C PRO A 245 -19.73 -8.08 -21.26
N TYR A 246 -20.70 -7.21 -21.54
CA TYR A 246 -21.83 -6.93 -20.65
C TYR A 246 -23.04 -7.84 -20.86
N LEU A 247 -22.91 -8.81 -21.78
CA LEU A 247 -23.87 -9.91 -21.97
C LEU A 247 -23.57 -11.09 -21.03
N PHE A 248 -22.99 -10.77 -19.88
CA PHE A 248 -22.49 -11.68 -18.88
C PHE A 248 -23.11 -11.37 -17.52
N GLU A 249 -23.46 -12.42 -16.76
CA GLU A 249 -23.89 -12.28 -15.36
C GLU A 249 -23.20 -13.36 -14.49
N PHE A 250 -22.88 -12.98 -13.26
CA PHE A 250 -22.20 -13.86 -12.31
C PHE A 250 -23.19 -14.34 -11.24
N ALA A 251 -23.30 -15.65 -11.03
CA ALA A 251 -23.97 -16.22 -9.86
C ALA A 251 -22.92 -16.64 -8.83
N ASN A 252 -22.85 -15.93 -7.69
CA ASN A 252 -21.90 -16.28 -6.63
C ASN A 252 -22.45 -17.43 -5.78
N ILE A 253 -22.03 -18.66 -6.09
CA ILE A 253 -22.43 -19.86 -5.38
C ILE A 253 -21.34 -20.40 -4.43
N ARG A 254 -20.25 -19.63 -4.23
CA ARG A 254 -19.16 -20.01 -3.30
C ARG A 254 -19.23 -19.19 -2.02
N GLU A 255 -18.80 -17.93 -2.06
CA GLU A 255 -18.76 -17.05 -0.89
C GLU A 255 -20.17 -16.78 -0.33
N GLN A 256 -21.18 -16.73 -1.19
CA GLN A 256 -22.59 -16.50 -0.79
C GLN A 256 -23.42 -17.78 -0.64
N CYS A 257 -22.85 -18.96 -0.91
CA CYS A 257 -23.55 -20.23 -0.78
C CYS A 257 -22.67 -21.34 -0.18
N SER A 258 -21.82 -22.01 -0.94
CA SER A 258 -21.16 -23.24 -0.50
C SER A 258 -20.30 -23.11 0.77
N TRP A 259 -19.61 -21.97 0.95
CA TRP A 259 -18.74 -21.76 2.10
C TRP A 259 -19.49 -21.46 3.40
N VAL A 260 -20.68 -20.88 3.30
CA VAL A 260 -21.48 -20.46 4.46
C VAL A 260 -22.55 -21.47 4.85
N HIS A 261 -22.83 -22.47 4.00
CA HIS A 261 -23.87 -23.50 4.21
C HIS A 261 -23.33 -24.93 4.21
N GLN A 262 -22.08 -25.14 4.67
CA GLN A 262 -21.38 -26.44 4.60
C GLN A 262 -22.15 -27.62 5.22
N ASN A 263 -22.98 -27.32 6.23
CA ASN A 263 -23.77 -28.31 6.97
C ASN A 263 -25.19 -28.52 6.40
N GLU A 264 -25.61 -27.75 5.39
CA GLU A 264 -26.98 -27.72 4.88
C GLU A 264 -27.00 -27.97 3.36
N LYS A 265 -26.41 -29.08 2.91
CA LYS A 265 -26.13 -29.35 1.48
C LYS A 265 -27.35 -29.24 0.56
N ASP A 266 -28.50 -29.78 0.97
CA ASP A 266 -29.72 -29.74 0.16
C ASP A 266 -30.26 -28.31 0.03
N SER A 267 -30.22 -27.53 1.11
CA SER A 267 -30.59 -26.11 1.10
C SER A 267 -29.59 -25.27 0.33
N ALA A 268 -28.29 -25.58 0.42
CA ALA A 268 -27.24 -24.93 -0.34
C ALA A 268 -27.40 -25.19 -1.85
N THR A 269 -27.76 -26.42 -2.24
CA THR A 269 -28.01 -26.78 -3.64
C THR A 269 -29.23 -26.06 -4.20
N ARG A 270 -30.35 -26.01 -3.45
CA ARG A 270 -31.53 -25.22 -3.82
C ARG A 270 -31.20 -23.73 -3.94
N LYS A 271 -30.49 -23.16 -2.96
CA LYS A 271 -30.03 -21.77 -3.02
C LYS A 271 -29.13 -21.50 -4.23
N ALA A 272 -28.23 -22.42 -4.58
CA ALA A 272 -27.39 -22.28 -5.76
C ALA A 272 -28.23 -22.28 -7.05
N CYS A 273 -29.25 -23.15 -7.14
CA CYS A 273 -30.20 -23.16 -8.24
C CYS A 273 -30.98 -21.83 -8.34
N ASP A 274 -31.43 -21.28 -7.23
CA ASP A 274 -32.10 -19.98 -7.17
C ASP A 274 -31.19 -18.85 -7.67
N LEU A 275 -29.95 -18.77 -7.17
CA LEU A 275 -28.97 -17.78 -7.61
C LEU A 275 -28.66 -17.88 -9.11
N ILE A 276 -28.56 -19.10 -9.65
CA ILE A 276 -28.40 -19.33 -11.09
C ILE A 276 -29.63 -18.84 -11.85
N ARG A 277 -30.84 -19.15 -11.37
CA ARG A 277 -32.09 -18.70 -11.98
C ARG A 277 -32.19 -17.18 -11.99
N MET A 278 -31.89 -16.50 -10.89
CA MET A 278 -31.84 -15.03 -10.82
C MET A 278 -30.88 -14.47 -11.88
N ALA A 279 -29.67 -15.02 -11.97
CA ALA A 279 -28.66 -14.57 -12.93
C ALA A 279 -29.09 -14.81 -14.40
N VAL A 280 -29.70 -15.96 -14.69
CA VAL A 280 -30.22 -16.28 -16.03
C VAL A 280 -31.32 -15.32 -16.44
N TYR A 281 -32.29 -15.02 -15.56
CA TYR A 281 -33.38 -14.13 -15.91
C TYR A 281 -32.94 -12.67 -16.03
N LYS A 282 -31.98 -12.24 -15.21
CA LYS A 282 -31.35 -10.92 -15.34
C LYS A 282 -30.62 -10.78 -16.68
N VAL A 283 -29.73 -11.72 -17.02
CA VAL A 283 -28.87 -11.60 -18.21
C VAL A 283 -29.65 -11.65 -19.53
N ARG A 284 -30.83 -12.28 -19.54
CA ARG A 284 -31.73 -12.29 -20.71
C ARG A 284 -32.16 -10.90 -21.15
N LEU A 285 -32.25 -9.97 -20.20
CA LEU A 285 -32.59 -8.57 -20.43
C LEU A 285 -31.35 -7.68 -20.54
N SER A 286 -30.13 -8.25 -20.51
CA SER A 286 -28.91 -7.49 -20.79
C SER A 286 -28.83 -7.11 -22.26
N HIS A 287 -28.35 -5.90 -22.51
CA HIS A 287 -28.04 -5.38 -23.83
C HIS A 287 -26.54 -5.12 -23.95
N PRO A 288 -25.95 -5.15 -25.15
CA PRO A 288 -24.57 -4.74 -25.35
C PRO A 288 -24.36 -3.33 -24.81
N LEU A 289 -23.33 -3.13 -23.98
CA LEU A 289 -22.95 -1.80 -23.53
C LEU A 289 -21.65 -1.41 -24.22
N SER A 290 -21.59 -0.16 -24.69
CA SER A 290 -20.36 0.44 -25.16
C SER A 290 -19.61 1.08 -23.99
N LYS A 291 -18.29 1.08 -24.06
CA LYS A 291 -17.45 1.84 -23.15
C LYS A 291 -17.19 3.20 -23.78
N ALA A 292 -17.69 4.27 -23.17
CA ALA A 292 -17.32 5.61 -23.61
C ALA A 292 -15.80 5.78 -23.48
N THR A 293 -15.17 6.33 -24.51
CA THR A 293 -13.74 6.65 -24.47
C THR A 293 -13.56 8.00 -23.79
N LEU A 294 -12.79 8.03 -22.72
CA LEU A 294 -12.38 9.23 -22.03
C LEU A 294 -10.99 9.62 -22.51
N THR A 295 -10.84 10.88 -22.93
CA THR A 295 -9.51 11.46 -23.13
C THR A 295 -8.75 11.46 -21.82
N ILE A 296 -7.44 11.29 -21.88
CA ILE A 296 -6.60 11.35 -20.69
C ILE A 296 -5.81 12.64 -20.73
N ASN A 297 -5.96 13.46 -19.69
CA ASN A 297 -5.03 14.53 -19.41
C ASN A 297 -3.67 13.90 -19.02
N LYS A 298 -2.67 14.07 -19.87
CA LYS A 298 -1.34 13.44 -19.77
C LYS A 298 -0.43 14.10 -18.72
N LYS A 299 -1.00 14.78 -17.73
CA LYS A 299 -0.30 15.44 -16.64
C LYS A 299 -0.54 14.72 -15.31
N ALA A 300 0.38 14.87 -14.36
CA ALA A 300 0.25 14.32 -13.02
C ALA A 300 0.24 15.42 -11.96
N LEU A 301 -0.53 15.22 -10.89
CA LEU A 301 -0.41 15.99 -9.65
C LEU A 301 0.36 15.18 -8.61
N VAL A 302 1.40 15.77 -8.02
CA VAL A 302 2.13 15.21 -6.88
C VAL A 302 1.97 16.15 -5.69
N ILE A 303 1.48 15.62 -4.57
CA ILE A 303 1.14 16.38 -3.37
C ILE A 303 2.19 16.11 -2.28
N GLY A 304 3.06 17.08 -2.02
CA GLY A 304 4.15 17.01 -1.05
C GLY A 304 5.52 16.96 -1.71
N GLY A 305 6.37 17.93 -1.38
CA GLY A 305 7.73 18.14 -1.88
C GLY A 305 8.84 17.49 -1.04
N GLY A 306 8.51 16.45 -0.26
CA GLY A 306 9.51 15.60 0.39
C GLY A 306 10.26 14.71 -0.60
N ILE A 307 11.23 13.92 -0.12
CA ILE A 307 12.03 13.01 -0.97
C ILE A 307 11.18 12.10 -1.86
N ALA A 308 10.07 11.56 -1.33
CA ALA A 308 9.17 10.69 -2.09
C ALA A 308 8.47 11.43 -3.24
N GLY A 309 7.93 12.62 -2.98
CA GLY A 309 7.25 13.40 -4.02
C GLY A 309 8.20 13.96 -5.07
N MET A 310 9.39 14.40 -4.67
CA MET A 310 10.42 14.84 -5.62
C MET A 310 10.89 13.71 -6.54
N ILE A 311 11.13 12.50 -6.00
CA ILE A 311 11.50 11.33 -6.80
C ILE A 311 10.36 10.93 -7.74
N ALA A 312 9.12 10.86 -7.26
CA ALA A 312 7.97 10.54 -8.12
C ALA A 312 7.81 11.57 -9.26
N SER A 313 7.98 12.86 -8.96
CA SER A 313 7.91 13.94 -9.96
C SER A 313 9.01 13.82 -11.01
N LEU A 314 10.26 13.54 -10.60
CA LEU A 314 11.38 13.38 -11.53
C LEU A 314 11.24 12.13 -12.39
N ASP A 315 10.79 11.01 -11.82
CA ASP A 315 10.58 9.77 -12.57
C ASP A 315 9.47 9.94 -13.63
N LEU A 316 8.36 10.62 -13.30
CA LEU A 316 7.31 10.96 -14.27
C LEU A 316 7.80 11.94 -15.34
N ALA A 317 8.49 13.00 -14.94
CA ALA A 317 9.01 14.02 -15.85
C ALA A 317 10.09 13.46 -16.79
N SER A 318 10.93 12.53 -16.31
CA SER A 318 11.93 11.84 -17.14
C SER A 318 11.30 11.06 -18.30
N GLN A 319 9.99 10.76 -18.20
CA GLN A 319 9.22 10.04 -19.19
C GLN A 319 8.33 10.94 -20.04
N GLY A 320 8.52 12.26 -19.94
CA GLY A 320 7.83 13.25 -20.76
C GLY A 320 6.46 13.68 -20.25
N PHE A 321 6.02 13.20 -19.09
CA PHE A 321 4.75 13.63 -18.50
C PHE A 321 4.93 14.91 -17.69
N GLU A 322 4.15 15.94 -18.00
CA GLU A 322 4.13 17.19 -17.23
C GLU A 322 3.62 16.93 -15.80
N VAL A 323 4.29 17.50 -14.81
CA VAL A 323 3.99 17.29 -13.39
C VAL A 323 3.68 18.61 -12.71
N HIS A 324 2.60 18.65 -11.95
CA HIS A 324 2.31 19.70 -10.97
C HIS A 324 2.76 19.19 -9.59
N LEU A 325 3.84 19.74 -9.05
CA LEU A 325 4.33 19.40 -7.71
C LEU A 325 3.92 20.51 -6.73
N VAL A 326 3.11 20.16 -5.74
CA VAL A 326 2.57 21.09 -4.74
C VAL A 326 3.24 20.85 -3.39
N GLU A 327 3.85 21.89 -2.82
CA GLU A 327 4.47 21.90 -1.50
C GLU A 327 3.85 23.02 -0.65
N LYS A 328 3.42 22.67 0.57
CA LYS A 328 2.78 23.61 1.50
C LYS A 328 3.80 24.56 2.14
N GLU A 329 5.04 24.12 2.32
CA GLU A 329 6.12 24.90 2.91
C GLU A 329 6.85 25.75 1.86
N ALA A 330 7.74 26.62 2.34
CA ALA A 330 8.59 27.44 1.49
C ALA A 330 9.65 26.63 0.74
N ASP A 331 10.07 25.50 1.32
CA ASP A 331 11.23 24.75 0.89
C ASP A 331 10.90 23.27 0.71
N LEU A 332 11.48 22.67 -0.32
CA LEU A 332 11.44 21.24 -0.59
C LEU A 332 12.30 20.44 0.40
N GLY A 333 12.09 19.12 0.44
CA GLY A 333 12.91 18.16 1.20
C GLY A 333 12.17 17.48 2.35
N GLY A 334 11.21 18.17 2.97
CA GLY A 334 10.43 17.64 4.10
C GLY A 334 11.33 17.09 5.22
N ASN A 335 10.94 15.96 5.83
CA ASN A 335 11.69 15.35 6.93
C ASN A 335 13.15 14.98 6.58
N PHE A 336 13.47 14.79 5.29
CA PHE A 336 14.82 14.40 4.87
C PHE A 336 15.85 15.51 5.10
N ARG A 337 15.43 16.78 5.24
CA ARG A 337 16.30 17.91 5.59
C ARG A 337 17.05 17.68 6.90
N HIS A 338 16.43 16.94 7.83
CA HIS A 338 16.94 16.71 9.18
C HIS A 338 17.77 15.42 9.30
N ILE A 339 18.07 14.74 8.18
CA ILE A 339 18.87 13.52 8.16
C ILE A 339 20.25 13.87 7.61
N HIS A 340 21.27 13.77 8.45
CA HIS A 340 22.65 14.16 8.13
C HIS A 340 23.58 12.95 7.97
N TYR A 341 23.19 11.82 8.56
CA TYR A 341 24.00 10.60 8.54
C TYR A 341 23.15 9.41 8.08
N THR A 342 23.81 8.43 7.48
CA THR A 342 23.25 7.08 7.26
C THR A 342 24.14 6.04 7.92
N LEU A 343 23.67 4.80 8.05
CA LEU A 343 24.50 3.70 8.58
C LEU A 343 25.68 3.34 7.65
N ASN A 344 25.60 3.71 6.37
CA ASN A 344 26.59 3.38 5.35
C ASN A 344 27.45 4.61 4.97
N ASP A 345 27.41 5.68 5.76
CA ASP A 345 28.12 6.94 5.52
C ASP A 345 27.85 7.57 4.14
N GLU A 346 26.63 7.40 3.62
CA GLU A 346 26.15 8.06 2.39
C GLU A 346 25.86 9.56 2.61
N GLU A 347 26.26 10.39 1.65
CA GLU A 347 26.12 11.86 1.68
C GLU A 347 24.65 12.31 1.48
N THR A 348 23.89 12.46 2.57
CA THR A 348 22.45 12.77 2.52
C THR A 348 22.17 14.18 2.03
N GLN A 349 22.94 15.17 2.50
CA GLN A 349 22.70 16.58 2.19
C GLN A 349 23.02 16.90 0.73
N ASP A 350 24.13 16.37 0.20
CA ASP A 350 24.48 16.48 -1.22
C ASP A 350 23.42 15.83 -2.11
N PHE A 351 22.92 14.65 -1.72
CA PHE A 351 21.83 14.00 -2.43
C PHE A 351 20.56 14.87 -2.45
N LEU A 352 20.20 15.46 -1.30
CA LEU A 352 19.05 16.35 -1.21
C LEU A 352 19.20 17.60 -2.09
N THR A 353 20.35 18.28 -2.01
CA THR A 353 20.64 19.47 -2.81
C THR A 353 20.57 19.14 -4.30
N SER A 354 21.17 18.02 -4.73
CA SER A 354 21.09 17.55 -6.11
C SER A 354 19.64 17.29 -6.54
N LEU A 355 18.83 16.67 -5.67
CA LEU A 355 17.44 16.36 -5.93
C LEU A 355 16.59 17.63 -6.10
N ILE A 356 16.74 18.59 -5.18
CA ILE A 356 16.06 19.89 -5.24
C ILE A 356 16.45 20.64 -6.52
N GLN A 357 17.74 20.68 -6.86
CA GLN A 357 18.22 21.33 -8.08
C GLN A 357 17.62 20.69 -9.33
N LYS A 358 17.56 19.35 -9.38
CA LYS A 358 16.93 18.62 -10.50
C LYS A 358 15.45 18.96 -10.63
N VAL A 359 14.71 19.08 -9.52
CA VAL A 359 13.29 19.48 -9.55
C VAL A 359 13.15 20.92 -10.05
N LYS A 360 13.90 21.88 -9.46
CA LYS A 360 13.79 23.31 -9.80
C LYS A 360 14.24 23.64 -11.23
N SER A 361 15.18 22.87 -11.79
CA SER A 361 15.68 23.08 -13.16
C SER A 361 14.88 22.35 -14.24
N ASN A 362 13.97 21.43 -13.87
CA ASN A 362 13.21 20.64 -14.82
C ASN A 362 11.97 21.41 -15.32
N LYS A 363 11.97 21.76 -16.62
CA LYS A 363 10.89 22.53 -17.27
C LYS A 363 9.55 21.78 -17.39
N ILE A 364 9.56 20.46 -17.22
CA ILE A 364 8.37 19.60 -17.27
C ILE A 364 7.66 19.61 -15.89
N ILE A 365 8.35 20.02 -14.82
CA ILE A 365 7.80 20.11 -13.48
C ILE A 365 7.38 21.55 -13.19
N ASN A 366 6.08 21.75 -13.00
CA ASN A 366 5.50 22.98 -12.48
C ASN A 366 5.49 22.92 -10.95
N LEU A 367 6.42 23.62 -10.31
CA LEU A 367 6.55 23.67 -8.87
C LEU A 367 5.69 24.78 -8.25
N TYR A 368 4.90 24.42 -7.23
CA TYR A 368 4.07 25.33 -6.43
C TYR A 368 4.49 25.23 -4.95
N GLU A 369 5.42 26.08 -4.53
CA GLU A 369 5.81 26.26 -3.11
C GLU A 369 4.78 27.14 -2.39
N LYS A 370 4.70 27.03 -1.05
CA LYS A 370 3.72 27.76 -0.21
C LYS A 370 2.28 27.64 -0.72
N SER A 371 1.92 26.46 -1.23
CA SER A 371 0.65 26.22 -1.90
C SER A 371 -0.09 25.03 -1.29
N GLU A 372 -1.40 25.17 -1.10
CA GLU A 372 -2.26 24.13 -0.54
C GLU A 372 -3.42 23.80 -1.49
N ILE A 373 -4.00 22.61 -1.31
CA ILE A 373 -5.13 22.15 -2.12
C ILE A 373 -6.43 22.55 -1.43
N LYS A 374 -7.31 23.24 -2.15
CA LYS A 374 -8.66 23.61 -1.69
C LYS A 374 -9.73 22.61 -2.11
N GLU A 375 -9.67 22.11 -3.34
CA GLU A 375 -10.66 21.19 -3.87
C GLU A 375 -10.04 20.28 -4.93
N ILE A 376 -10.48 19.02 -4.97
CA ILE A 376 -10.19 18.08 -6.05
C ILE A 376 -11.52 17.51 -6.55
N THR A 377 -11.76 17.64 -7.85
CA THR A 377 -12.94 17.09 -8.52
C THR A 377 -12.53 16.30 -9.76
N GLY A 378 -13.50 15.62 -10.38
CA GLY A 378 -13.27 14.79 -11.57
C GLY A 378 -12.97 13.34 -11.23
N CYS A 379 -12.33 12.64 -12.16
CA CYS A 379 -12.04 11.22 -12.03
C CYS A 379 -10.76 10.83 -12.77
N VAL A 380 -10.36 9.56 -12.68
CA VAL A 380 -9.18 9.02 -13.36
C VAL A 380 -9.09 9.49 -14.82
N GLY A 381 -7.94 10.05 -15.18
CA GLY A 381 -7.66 10.64 -16.48
C GLY A 381 -8.13 12.10 -16.66
N ASN A 382 -9.06 12.60 -15.84
CA ASN A 382 -9.65 13.94 -15.95
C ASN A 382 -9.99 14.52 -14.57
N PHE A 383 -8.96 14.80 -13.76
CA PHE A 383 -9.10 15.52 -12.50
C PHE A 383 -8.90 17.02 -12.70
N ARG A 384 -9.58 17.80 -11.85
CA ARG A 384 -9.36 19.24 -11.68
C ARG A 384 -9.04 19.52 -10.22
N THR A 385 -7.99 20.29 -9.99
CA THR A 385 -7.56 20.66 -8.64
C THR A 385 -7.44 22.17 -8.52
N LEU A 386 -8.11 22.72 -7.51
CA LEU A 386 -8.02 24.12 -7.14
C LEU A 386 -6.94 24.29 -6.07
N LEU A 387 -5.92 25.08 -6.38
CA LEU A 387 -4.82 25.41 -5.49
C LEU A 387 -5.01 26.80 -4.88
N ASP A 388 -4.70 26.95 -3.60
CA ASP A 388 -4.36 28.23 -3.00
C ASP A 388 -2.85 28.45 -3.16
N THR A 389 -2.45 29.46 -3.92
CA THR A 389 -1.03 29.78 -4.15
C THR A 389 -0.51 30.87 -3.20
N GLY A 390 -1.27 31.17 -2.15
CA GLY A 390 -0.99 32.22 -1.19
C GLY A 390 -1.59 33.58 -1.59
N ASN A 391 -1.78 34.44 -0.58
CA ASN A 391 -2.36 35.79 -0.73
C ASN A 391 -3.77 35.81 -1.37
N GLY A 392 -4.57 34.75 -1.20
CA GLY A 392 -5.91 34.65 -1.76
C GLY A 392 -5.96 34.42 -3.28
N LYS A 393 -4.83 34.07 -3.91
CA LYS A 393 -4.79 33.73 -5.34
C LYS A 393 -5.05 32.26 -5.54
N GLU A 394 -6.12 31.96 -6.25
CA GLU A 394 -6.51 30.61 -6.61
C GLU A 394 -6.04 30.27 -8.02
N LYS A 395 -5.59 29.02 -8.21
CA LYS A 395 -5.20 28.50 -9.53
C LYS A 395 -5.80 27.12 -9.73
N GLU A 396 -6.56 26.96 -10.81
CA GLU A 396 -7.03 25.65 -11.24
C GLU A 396 -5.98 24.97 -12.12
N ILE A 397 -5.77 23.67 -11.89
CA ILE A 397 -4.91 22.80 -12.71
C ILE A 397 -5.67 21.53 -13.09
N GLU A 398 -5.44 21.05 -14.31
CA GLU A 398 -6.02 19.80 -14.82
C GLU A 398 -4.93 18.73 -14.92
N HIS A 399 -5.24 17.50 -14.50
CA HIS A 399 -4.31 16.37 -14.53
C HIS A 399 -5.05 15.03 -14.62
N GLY A 400 -4.37 13.96 -15.02
CA GLY A 400 -4.97 12.64 -15.18
C GLY A 400 -4.83 11.73 -13.97
N VAL A 401 -3.83 11.98 -13.11
CA VAL A 401 -3.50 11.13 -11.97
C VAL A 401 -2.99 11.97 -10.79
N VAL A 402 -3.17 11.45 -9.58
CA VAL A 402 -2.71 12.05 -8.32
C VAL A 402 -1.76 11.11 -7.59
N ILE A 403 -0.63 11.62 -7.09
CA ILE A 403 0.27 10.92 -6.16
C ILE A 403 0.31 11.68 -4.85
N VAL A 404 -0.11 11.02 -3.77
CA VAL A 404 -0.10 11.54 -2.40
C VAL A 404 1.25 11.22 -1.75
N ALA A 405 2.05 12.25 -1.48
CA ALA A 405 3.38 12.16 -0.89
C ALA A 405 3.55 13.14 0.31
N THR A 406 2.47 13.38 1.05
CA THR A 406 2.35 14.42 2.10
C THR A 406 3.15 14.17 3.38
N GLY A 407 3.92 13.09 3.43
CA GLY A 407 4.78 12.75 4.55
C GLY A 407 4.03 12.42 5.85
N ALA A 408 4.73 12.59 6.96
CA ALA A 408 4.27 12.36 8.33
C ALA A 408 5.05 13.29 9.28
N GLN A 409 4.72 13.31 10.57
CA GLN A 409 5.34 14.18 11.56
C GLN A 409 6.06 13.36 12.63
N GLU A 410 7.15 13.90 13.19
CA GLU A 410 7.73 13.37 14.43
C GLU A 410 6.71 13.57 15.56
N TYR A 411 6.53 12.54 16.39
CA TYR A 411 5.79 12.67 17.63
C TYR A 411 6.51 13.63 18.57
N GLU A 412 5.78 14.58 19.13
CA GLU A 412 6.27 15.48 20.17
C GLU A 412 5.97 14.85 21.53
N PRO A 413 6.99 14.35 22.27
CA PRO A 413 6.77 13.66 23.53
C PRO A 413 6.16 14.56 24.60
N THR A 414 5.33 13.98 25.47
CA THR A 414 4.85 14.65 26.69
C THR A 414 5.39 13.99 27.95
N GLU A 415 6.01 12.83 27.80
CA GLU A 415 6.65 12.03 28.83
C GLU A 415 8.14 12.38 29.05
N TYR A 416 8.73 11.81 30.11
CA TYR A 416 10.16 11.85 30.41
C TYR A 416 10.80 13.25 30.53
N PHE A 417 10.06 14.25 31.01
CA PHE A 417 10.49 15.65 31.14
C PHE A 417 10.84 16.34 29.82
N TYR A 418 10.40 15.83 28.68
CA TYR A 418 10.55 16.54 27.40
C TYR A 418 9.85 17.91 27.46
N GLY A 419 10.54 18.96 27.00
CA GLY A 419 10.09 20.35 27.09
C GLY A 419 10.13 20.97 28.50
N GLN A 420 10.49 20.19 29.54
CA GLN A 420 10.62 20.64 30.92
C GLN A 420 12.08 20.70 31.39
N ASP A 421 12.95 19.84 30.86
CA ASP A 421 14.39 19.83 31.13
C ASP A 421 15.16 19.87 29.79
N ASP A 422 16.03 20.88 29.63
CA ASP A 422 16.81 21.10 28.40
C ASP A 422 17.73 19.93 28.03
N ARG A 423 18.01 19.01 28.96
CA ARG A 423 18.82 17.81 28.72
C ARG A 423 18.02 16.64 28.15
N VAL A 424 16.71 16.81 27.93
CA VAL A 424 15.84 15.82 27.32
C VAL A 424 15.51 16.26 25.89
N ILE A 425 16.06 15.54 24.91
CA ILE A 425 15.94 15.87 23.49
C ILE A 425 15.43 14.68 22.66
N THR A 426 14.97 14.90 21.44
CA THR A 426 14.65 13.82 20.50
C THR A 426 15.89 13.35 19.72
N GLN A 427 15.79 12.18 19.08
CA GLN A 427 16.82 11.71 18.16
C GLN A 427 17.06 12.65 16.98
N ARG A 428 16.02 13.36 16.51
CA ARG A 428 16.16 14.36 15.44
C ARG A 428 16.99 15.55 15.92
N GLN A 429 16.71 16.08 17.11
CA GLN A 429 17.49 17.17 17.71
C GLN A 429 18.95 16.75 17.97
N LEU A 430 19.18 15.51 18.42
CA LEU A 430 20.54 14.97 18.56
C LEU A 430 21.28 14.93 17.22
N GLU A 431 20.61 14.50 16.15
CA GLU A 431 21.22 14.39 14.82
C GLU A 431 21.59 15.76 14.23
N GLU A 432 20.70 16.75 14.34
CA GLU A 432 20.99 18.14 13.96
C GLU A 432 22.18 18.68 14.75
N TRP A 433 22.20 18.42 16.05
CA TRP A 433 23.30 18.84 16.91
C TRP A 433 24.64 18.17 16.51
N LEU A 434 24.63 16.85 16.25
CA LEU A 434 25.81 16.13 15.77
C LEU A 434 26.32 16.68 14.45
N ALA A 435 25.42 17.07 13.54
CA ALA A 435 25.78 17.65 12.24
C ALA A 435 26.51 18.99 12.37
N VAL A 436 26.08 19.87 13.27
CA VAL A 436 26.73 21.18 13.51
C VAL A 436 28.13 21.03 14.12
N ASN A 437 28.37 19.97 14.90
CA ASN A 437 29.61 19.79 15.65
C ASN A 437 30.63 18.86 14.98
N ASP A 438 30.23 18.15 13.91
CA ASP A 438 31.16 17.34 13.12
C ASP A 438 31.98 18.23 12.20
N LYS A 439 33.28 18.34 12.50
CA LYS A 439 34.25 19.11 11.70
C LYS A 439 34.43 18.58 10.27
N LYS A 440 33.97 17.36 9.97
CA LYS A 440 34.04 16.74 8.64
C LYS A 440 32.91 17.19 7.71
N LEU A 441 31.83 17.76 8.25
CA LEU A 441 30.70 18.23 7.45
C LEU A 441 30.88 19.71 7.10
N GLU A 442 31.12 20.02 5.82
CA GLU A 442 30.81 21.34 5.29
C GLU A 442 29.29 21.42 5.10
N VAL A 443 28.57 21.93 6.09
CA VAL A 443 27.12 22.16 5.99
C VAL A 443 26.86 23.29 4.99
N SER A 444 26.80 22.93 3.70
CA SER A 444 26.69 23.82 2.55
C SER A 444 25.25 24.26 2.30
N VAL A 445 24.27 23.46 2.70
CA VAL A 445 22.91 23.93 2.94
C VAL A 445 22.93 24.62 4.29
N LYS A 446 23.20 25.94 4.32
CA LYS A 446 22.81 26.78 5.46
C LYS A 446 21.39 26.38 5.77
N SER A 447 21.14 25.71 6.89
CA SER A 447 19.80 25.44 7.33
C SER A 447 19.14 26.81 7.46
N GLN A 448 18.38 27.20 6.45
CA GLN A 448 17.32 28.19 6.59
C GLN A 448 16.17 27.55 7.37
N THR A 449 16.49 26.69 8.36
CA THR A 449 15.73 26.63 9.59
C THR A 449 15.66 28.07 10.04
N SER A 450 14.51 28.70 9.82
CA SER A 450 14.10 29.81 10.64
C SER A 450 14.55 29.50 12.06
N GLN A 451 15.22 30.46 12.70
CA GLN A 451 15.62 30.39 14.10
C GLN A 451 14.44 30.08 15.07
N SER A 452 13.24 29.80 14.55
CA SER A 452 12.02 29.47 15.27
C SER A 452 11.80 27.99 15.59
N ASP A 453 12.39 27.03 14.83
CA ASP A 453 11.86 25.65 14.84
C ASP A 453 12.74 24.61 15.57
N SER A 454 13.98 24.94 15.93
CA SER A 454 14.80 24.11 16.82
C SER A 454 15.54 24.97 17.84
N GLN A 455 14.93 25.15 19.02
CA GLN A 455 15.67 25.54 20.22
C GLN A 455 16.58 24.37 20.63
N LEU A 456 17.73 24.25 19.96
CA LEU A 456 18.76 23.31 20.38
C LEU A 456 19.25 23.74 21.77
N PRO A 457 19.19 22.86 22.78
CA PRO A 457 19.60 23.23 24.13
C PRO A 457 21.10 23.49 24.18
N ASN A 458 21.51 24.47 25.01
CA ASN A 458 22.90 24.87 25.16
C ASN A 458 23.67 23.88 26.06
N ILE A 459 23.86 22.66 25.56
CA ILE A 459 24.55 21.58 26.27
C ILE A 459 26.04 21.58 25.88
N ASN A 460 26.94 21.48 26.85
CA ASN A 460 28.37 21.30 26.60
C ASN A 460 28.70 19.82 26.41
N PHE A 461 28.72 19.36 25.15
CA PHE A 461 28.90 17.93 24.84
C PHE A 461 30.27 17.36 25.17
N ARG A 462 31.32 18.19 25.23
CA ARG A 462 32.66 17.72 25.69
C ARG A 462 32.68 17.35 27.16
N ALA A 463 31.68 17.80 27.93
CA ALA A 463 31.55 17.49 29.35
C ALA A 463 30.60 16.32 29.62
N LEU A 464 29.95 15.74 28.59
CA LEU A 464 29.07 14.58 28.76
C LEU A 464 29.92 13.34 29.06
N ASN A 465 29.49 12.59 30.07
CA ASN A 465 30.07 11.29 30.42
C ASN A 465 29.08 10.16 30.12
N THR A 466 27.78 10.43 30.19
CA THR A 466 26.71 9.43 29.97
C THR A 466 25.56 9.98 29.14
N VAL A 467 25.20 9.25 28.09
CA VAL A 467 23.99 9.46 27.27
C VAL A 467 23.11 8.23 27.38
N VAL A 468 21.81 8.44 27.61
CA VAL A 468 20.82 7.36 27.60
C VAL A 468 19.78 7.64 26.53
N MET A 469 19.46 6.64 25.71
CA MET A 469 18.45 6.71 24.66
C MET A 469 17.28 5.80 24.98
N ILE A 470 16.06 6.32 25.01
CA ILE A 470 14.83 5.52 25.23
C ILE A 470 14.18 5.24 23.89
N GLN A 471 13.97 3.97 23.57
CA GLN A 471 13.22 3.53 22.38
C GLN A 471 11.71 3.53 22.62
N CYS A 472 10.94 3.55 21.52
CA CYS A 472 9.48 3.41 21.53
C CYS A 472 8.73 4.53 22.28
N VAL A 473 9.25 5.76 22.25
CA VAL A 473 8.57 6.94 22.80
C VAL A 473 7.47 7.37 21.84
N GLY A 474 6.20 7.34 22.26
CA GLY A 474 5.04 7.52 21.39
C GLY A 474 4.91 6.49 20.25
N SER A 475 5.26 5.24 20.49
CA SER A 475 5.05 4.13 19.54
C SER A 475 4.99 2.80 20.27
N ARG A 476 4.22 1.85 19.73
CA ARG A 476 3.93 0.56 20.40
C ARG A 476 3.39 0.83 21.81
N ASP A 477 2.39 1.70 21.86
CA ASP A 477 1.59 2.04 23.05
C ASP A 477 0.10 1.91 22.72
N GLU A 478 -0.77 2.13 23.70
CA GLU A 478 -2.22 1.96 23.54
C GLU A 478 -2.83 2.90 22.49
N GLU A 479 -2.34 4.14 22.39
CA GLU A 479 -2.82 5.12 21.40
C GLU A 479 -2.24 4.86 20.01
N ARG A 480 -1.02 4.33 19.95
CA ARG A 480 -0.23 4.10 18.74
C ARG A 480 0.31 2.67 18.75
N PRO A 481 -0.54 1.66 18.47
CA PRO A 481 -0.19 0.24 18.55
C PRO A 481 0.61 -0.24 17.32
N TYR A 482 1.54 0.59 16.85
CA TYR A 482 2.39 0.32 15.69
C TYR A 482 3.84 0.79 15.94
N CYS A 483 4.79 0.15 15.26
CA CYS A 483 6.18 0.57 15.26
C CYS A 483 6.45 1.68 14.23
N SER A 484 7.21 2.69 14.65
CA SER A 484 7.64 3.80 13.78
C SER A 484 8.80 3.48 12.83
N ARG A 485 9.19 2.20 12.72
CA ARG A 485 10.09 1.60 11.71
C ARG A 485 11.56 2.06 11.71
N VAL A 486 11.85 3.33 12.03
CA VAL A 486 13.18 3.95 11.88
C VAL A 486 13.90 4.23 13.20
N CYS A 487 13.18 4.33 14.32
CA CYS A 487 13.72 4.78 15.61
C CYS A 487 14.90 3.94 16.12
N CYS A 488 14.81 2.60 16.07
CA CYS A 488 15.91 1.72 16.48
C CYS A 488 17.18 1.94 15.65
N THR A 489 17.03 2.09 14.33
CA THR A 489 18.17 2.27 13.42
C THR A 489 18.77 3.67 13.53
N GLN A 490 17.94 4.69 13.81
CA GLN A 490 18.40 6.04 14.09
C GLN A 490 19.20 6.09 15.39
N ALA A 491 18.72 5.42 16.45
CA ALA A 491 19.44 5.33 17.72
C ALA A 491 20.80 4.64 17.57
N ILE A 492 20.87 3.50 16.87
CA ILE A 492 22.14 2.82 16.58
C ILE A 492 23.09 3.74 15.82
N LYS A 493 22.59 4.41 14.77
CA LYS A 493 23.37 5.33 13.95
C LYS A 493 23.96 6.48 14.78
N ASN A 494 23.12 7.15 15.55
CA ASN A 494 23.55 8.29 16.37
C ASN A 494 24.48 7.83 17.52
N ALA A 495 24.27 6.65 18.10
CA ALA A 495 25.16 6.08 19.11
C ALA A 495 26.55 5.76 18.55
N LEU A 496 26.62 5.13 17.36
CA LEU A 496 27.90 4.89 16.68
C LEU A 496 28.64 6.20 16.39
N LYS A 497 27.90 7.23 15.94
CA LYS A 497 28.49 8.55 15.69
C LYS A 497 29.01 9.22 16.96
N LEU A 498 28.26 9.10 18.07
CA LEU A 498 28.69 9.59 19.37
C LEU A 498 29.98 8.91 19.85
N VAL A 499 30.08 7.59 19.73
CA VAL A 499 31.28 6.84 20.14
C VAL A 499 32.48 7.15 19.21
N GLU A 500 32.24 7.37 17.91
CA GLU A 500 33.29 7.83 16.97
C GLU A 500 33.89 9.17 17.41
N LEU A 501 33.03 10.15 17.73
CA LEU A 501 33.44 11.51 18.10
C LEU A 501 33.95 11.60 19.55
N TYR A 502 33.40 10.79 20.45
CA TYR A 502 33.66 10.83 21.89
C TYR A 502 33.89 9.40 22.45
N PRO A 503 35.08 8.80 22.23
CA PRO A 503 35.33 7.39 22.57
C PRO A 503 35.24 7.01 24.06
N LYS A 504 35.18 7.99 24.96
CA LYS A 504 35.04 7.79 26.42
C LYS A 504 33.59 7.93 26.90
N LEU A 505 32.66 8.26 26.01
CA LEU A 505 31.26 8.49 26.36
C LEU A 505 30.56 7.15 26.60
N ASN A 506 29.85 7.03 27.73
CA ASN A 506 29.00 5.87 27.98
C ASN A 506 27.65 6.08 27.30
N VAL A 507 27.28 5.20 26.38
CA VAL A 507 25.99 5.26 25.66
C VAL A 507 25.15 4.06 26.02
N TYR A 508 23.95 4.31 26.53
CA TYR A 508 22.96 3.28 26.85
C TYR A 508 21.74 3.42 25.94
N ILE A 509 21.22 2.30 25.42
CA ILE A 509 19.98 2.25 24.66
C ILE A 509 19.00 1.34 25.40
N LEU A 510 17.89 1.92 25.88
CA LEU A 510 16.82 1.22 26.58
C LEU A 510 15.73 0.85 25.57
N TYR A 511 15.40 -0.43 25.43
CA TYR A 511 14.56 -0.92 24.32
C TYR A 511 13.62 -2.07 24.70
N ARG A 512 12.55 -2.28 23.91
CA ARG A 512 11.70 -3.48 24.01
C ARG A 512 12.22 -4.63 23.13
N ASP A 513 12.34 -4.33 21.83
CA ASP A 513 12.94 -5.20 20.81
C ASP A 513 13.78 -4.33 19.86
N MET A 514 15.02 -4.71 19.57
CA MET A 514 15.83 -4.03 18.55
C MET A 514 15.41 -4.48 17.14
N ARG A 515 14.83 -3.57 16.37
CA ARG A 515 14.32 -3.82 15.01
C ARG A 515 15.30 -3.40 13.91
N SER A 516 16.53 -3.91 13.98
CA SER A 516 17.57 -3.81 12.95
C SER A 516 17.45 -4.96 11.92
N TYR A 517 16.44 -4.89 11.05
CA TYR A 517 16.17 -5.95 10.07
C TYR A 517 17.19 -5.98 8.91
N GLY A 518 17.38 -7.15 8.33
CA GLY A 518 18.30 -7.37 7.22
C GLY A 518 19.76 -7.07 7.58
N ILE A 519 20.47 -6.38 6.69
CA ILE A 519 21.90 -6.04 6.85
C ILE A 519 22.11 -5.05 8.02
N LYS A 520 21.05 -4.34 8.45
CA LYS A 520 21.13 -3.39 9.57
C LYS A 520 21.53 -4.06 10.89
N GLU A 521 21.36 -5.39 10.99
CA GLU A 521 21.82 -6.17 12.14
C GLU A 521 23.33 -6.09 12.39
N LEU A 522 24.12 -5.93 11.33
CA LEU A 522 25.56 -5.76 11.45
C LEU A 522 25.94 -4.50 12.22
N TYR A 523 25.17 -3.43 12.04
CA TYR A 523 25.38 -2.18 12.77
C TYR A 523 24.96 -2.28 14.22
N TYR A 524 23.90 -3.05 14.51
CA TYR A 524 23.54 -3.37 15.89
C TYR A 524 24.66 -4.15 16.59
N LYS A 525 25.23 -5.16 15.92
CA LYS A 525 26.39 -5.89 16.41
C LYS A 525 27.59 -4.97 16.62
N LYS A 526 27.93 -4.14 15.63
CA LYS A 526 29.05 -3.18 15.69
C LYS A 526 28.89 -2.22 16.88
N ALA A 527 27.70 -1.65 17.08
CA ALA A 527 27.46 -0.73 18.21
C ALA A 527 27.75 -1.41 19.56
N ARG A 528 27.39 -2.68 19.72
CA ARG A 528 27.71 -3.45 20.93
C ARG A 528 29.20 -3.72 21.09
N GLU A 529 29.90 -4.02 19.99
CA GLU A 529 31.36 -4.22 19.98
C GLU A 529 32.11 -2.92 20.31
N ASP A 530 31.59 -1.77 19.86
CA ASP A 530 32.11 -0.43 20.13
C ASP A 530 31.74 0.09 21.55
N GLY A 531 31.08 -0.73 22.38
CA GLY A 531 30.83 -0.44 23.79
C GLY A 531 29.49 0.22 24.11
N VAL A 532 28.56 0.34 23.15
CA VAL A 532 27.18 0.78 23.42
C VAL A 532 26.44 -0.31 24.19
N ILE A 533 25.84 0.07 25.33
CA ILE A 533 25.14 -0.85 26.23
C ILE A 533 23.65 -0.86 25.89
N PHE A 534 23.06 -2.04 25.75
CA PHE A 534 21.65 -2.21 25.42
C PHE A 534 20.93 -2.91 26.56
N ILE A 535 19.89 -2.27 27.12
CA ILE A 535 19.12 -2.79 28.24
C ILE A 535 17.67 -2.97 27.79
N ARG A 536 17.17 -4.21 27.89
CA ARG A 536 15.81 -4.55 27.48
C ARG A 536 14.83 -4.26 28.62
N TYR A 537 13.68 -3.68 28.30
CA TYR A 537 12.56 -3.47 29.21
C TYR A 537 11.26 -4.08 28.67
N GLU A 538 10.33 -4.39 29.56
CA GLU A 538 9.00 -4.92 29.24
C GLU A 538 7.95 -3.80 29.16
N GLU A 539 6.84 -4.06 28.47
CA GLU A 539 5.80 -3.06 28.22
C GLU A 539 5.17 -2.48 29.48
N ASP A 540 5.01 -3.31 30.50
CA ASP A 540 4.49 -3.02 31.83
C ASP A 540 5.58 -2.51 32.80
N ALA A 541 6.85 -2.53 32.39
CA ALA A 541 8.00 -2.11 33.18
C ALA A 541 8.87 -1.09 32.41
N LYS A 542 8.23 0.00 31.94
CA LYS A 542 8.91 1.09 31.22
C LYS A 542 9.95 1.80 32.11
N PRO A 543 11.01 2.39 31.53
CA PRO A 543 11.99 3.16 32.31
C PRO A 543 11.33 4.36 32.99
N GLU A 544 11.66 4.63 34.25
CA GLU A 544 11.21 5.80 34.98
C GLU A 544 12.32 6.86 35.00
N VAL A 545 11.98 8.11 34.70
CA VAL A 545 12.93 9.23 34.74
C VAL A 545 12.64 10.07 35.97
N GLN A 546 13.68 10.38 36.74
CA GLN A 546 13.64 11.20 37.94
C GLN A 546 14.69 12.32 37.81
N ASN A 547 14.41 13.49 38.39
CA ASN A 547 15.34 14.61 38.42
C ASN A 547 15.71 14.93 39.87
N ASP A 548 16.84 14.39 40.33
CA ASP A 548 17.30 14.54 41.71
C ASP A 548 18.40 15.60 41.77
N ASN A 549 18.12 16.75 42.38
CA ASN A 549 19.09 17.83 42.62
C ASN A 549 19.84 18.26 41.34
N GLY A 550 19.16 18.28 40.19
CA GLY A 550 19.76 18.69 38.92
C GLY A 550 20.56 17.59 38.22
N ARG A 551 20.38 16.30 38.56
CA ARG A 551 20.88 15.15 37.79
C ARG A 551 19.71 14.27 37.36
N LEU A 552 19.65 13.92 36.07
CA LEU A 552 18.64 12.99 35.57
C LEU A 552 19.05 11.56 35.90
N ASN A 553 18.20 10.84 36.60
CA ASN A 553 18.37 9.43 36.96
C ASN A 553 17.29 8.60 36.28
N ILE A 554 17.69 7.49 35.68
CA ILE A 554 16.78 6.59 34.97
C ILE A 554 16.74 5.27 35.70
N LYS A 555 15.58 4.94 36.26
CA LYS A 555 15.32 3.67 36.92
C LYS A 555 14.75 2.69 35.91
N ILE A 556 15.33 1.50 35.82
CA ILE A 556 14.89 0.44 34.89
C ILE A 556 15.17 -0.93 35.50
N LYS A 557 14.24 -1.88 35.34
CA LYS A 557 14.48 -3.28 35.71
C LYS A 557 15.30 -3.97 34.63
N ASP A 558 16.48 -4.49 34.99
CA ASP A 558 17.26 -5.33 34.09
C ASP A 558 16.78 -6.78 34.19
N LEU A 559 16.32 -7.32 33.06
CA LEU A 559 15.71 -8.66 32.99
C LEU A 559 16.74 -9.78 33.18
N ILE A 560 18.02 -9.55 32.87
CA ILE A 560 19.07 -10.57 32.93
C ILE A 560 19.59 -10.68 34.37
N LEU A 561 19.76 -9.55 35.04
CA LEU A 561 20.25 -9.45 36.41
C LEU A 561 19.12 -9.54 37.46
N ASP A 562 17.86 -9.49 37.02
CA ASP A 562 16.64 -9.45 37.83
C ASP A 562 16.71 -8.43 38.98
N ARG A 563 17.13 -7.20 38.66
CA ARG A 563 17.24 -6.10 39.63
C ARG A 563 16.98 -4.74 38.99
N ASP A 564 16.56 -3.80 39.83
CA ASP A 564 16.47 -2.39 39.46
C ASP A 564 17.87 -1.79 39.30
N LEU A 565 18.10 -1.15 38.16
CA LEU A 565 19.27 -0.33 37.88
C LEU A 565 18.88 1.15 37.94
N ILE A 566 19.78 1.98 38.44
CA ILE A 566 19.66 3.45 38.38
C ILE A 566 20.84 3.96 37.56
N ILE A 567 20.55 4.59 36.43
CA ILE A 567 21.54 5.14 35.51
C ILE A 567 21.44 6.66 35.58
N GLY A 568 22.46 7.30 36.16
CA GLY A 568 22.57 8.76 36.12
C GLY A 568 23.07 9.23 34.75
N THR A 569 22.30 10.06 34.07
CA THR A 569 22.59 10.54 32.71
C THR A 569 22.83 12.05 32.67
N ASP A 570 23.70 12.47 31.76
CA ASP A 570 23.95 13.88 31.46
C ASP A 570 23.04 14.39 30.33
N LEU A 571 22.60 13.47 29.46
CA LEU A 571 21.69 13.73 28.35
C LEU A 571 20.74 12.55 28.15
N LEU A 572 19.45 12.83 28.03
CA LEU A 572 18.41 11.86 27.72
C LEU A 572 17.90 12.09 26.30
N VAL A 573 17.90 11.04 25.48
CA VAL A 573 17.51 11.10 24.08
C VAL A 573 16.28 10.23 23.85
N LEU A 574 15.20 10.83 23.40
CA LEU A 574 13.93 10.17 23.15
C LEU A 574 13.85 9.77 21.68
N SER A 575 13.65 8.47 21.42
CA SER A 575 13.45 7.97 20.07
C SER A 575 11.98 8.02 19.72
N SER A 576 11.53 9.25 19.44
CA SER A 576 10.15 9.61 19.15
C SER A 576 9.55 8.87 17.96
N GLY A 577 8.26 8.57 18.07
CA GLY A 577 7.48 7.94 17.01
C GLY A 577 7.22 8.84 15.81
N ILE A 578 6.58 8.26 14.79
CA ILE A 578 6.09 8.93 13.61
C ILE A 578 4.56 8.87 13.63
N ILE A 579 3.92 10.03 13.51
CA ILE A 579 2.47 10.18 13.48
C ILE A 579 1.99 10.68 12.12
N ALA A 580 0.80 10.26 11.72
CA ALA A 580 0.19 10.73 10.48
C ALA A 580 -0.01 12.25 10.50
N ASN A 581 0.12 12.88 9.34
CA ASN A 581 -0.08 14.32 9.20
C ASN A 581 -1.55 14.67 9.48
N LYS A 582 -1.81 15.67 10.34
CA LYS A 582 -3.17 16.13 10.71
C LYS A 582 -4.02 16.50 9.48
N GLY A 583 -3.39 16.99 8.41
CA GLY A 583 -4.05 17.33 7.15
C GLY A 583 -4.58 16.14 6.35
N ASN A 584 -4.16 14.90 6.67
CA ASN A 584 -4.58 13.69 5.94
C ASN A 584 -6.09 13.51 5.94
N LYS A 585 -6.79 13.84 7.04
CA LYS A 585 -8.25 13.71 7.12
C LYS A 585 -8.95 14.54 6.06
N ASN A 586 -8.57 15.81 5.91
CA ASN A 586 -9.15 16.70 4.91
C ASN A 586 -8.84 16.20 3.49
N LEU A 587 -7.56 15.90 3.22
CA LEU A 587 -7.14 15.41 1.91
C LEU A 587 -7.81 14.09 1.52
N SER A 588 -8.01 13.18 2.48
CA SER A 588 -8.71 11.91 2.28
C SER A 588 -10.16 12.09 1.84
N GLN A 589 -10.85 13.11 2.38
CA GLN A 589 -12.22 13.44 2.02
C GLN A 589 -12.29 14.03 0.60
N MET A 590 -11.38 14.95 0.26
CA MET A 590 -11.28 15.52 -1.09
C MET A 590 -11.01 14.44 -2.14
N LEU A 591 -10.07 13.53 -1.87
CA LEU A 591 -9.69 12.45 -2.77
C LEU A 591 -10.66 11.25 -2.74
N LYS A 592 -11.57 11.20 -1.75
CA LYS A 592 -12.46 10.05 -1.48
C LYS A 592 -11.68 8.74 -1.34
N VAL A 593 -10.61 8.77 -0.54
CA VAL A 593 -9.76 7.60 -0.23
C VAL A 593 -9.72 7.32 1.27
N PRO A 594 -9.62 6.05 1.69
CA PRO A 594 -9.66 5.71 3.11
C PRO A 594 -8.35 6.02 3.85
N LEU A 595 -8.49 6.30 5.15
CA LEU A 595 -7.40 6.25 6.12
C LEU A 595 -7.54 4.99 6.98
N ASN A 596 -6.45 4.48 7.52
CA ASN A 596 -6.48 3.47 8.57
C ASN A 596 -6.80 4.12 9.94
N ALA A 597 -6.95 3.29 10.98
CA ALA A 597 -7.25 3.76 12.34
C ALA A 597 -6.20 4.73 12.92
N ASP A 598 -4.97 4.69 12.40
CA ASP A 598 -3.84 5.50 12.86
C ASP A 598 -3.68 6.81 12.05
N GLY A 599 -4.59 7.08 11.11
CA GLY A 599 -4.61 8.30 10.29
C GLY A 599 -3.70 8.28 9.06
N PHE A 600 -3.01 7.17 8.77
CA PHE A 600 -2.26 6.99 7.53
C PHE A 600 -3.17 6.55 6.38
N PHE A 601 -2.79 6.84 5.14
CA PHE A 601 -3.55 6.43 3.97
C PHE A 601 -3.59 4.91 3.82
N LEU A 602 -4.78 4.35 3.54
CA LEU A 602 -4.98 2.92 3.35
C LEU A 602 -4.96 2.58 1.86
N GLU A 603 -4.03 1.71 1.49
CA GLU A 603 -3.85 1.19 0.13
C GLU A 603 -5.03 0.29 -0.31
N ALA A 604 -5.15 0.07 -1.62
CA ALA A 604 -6.18 -0.79 -2.21
C ALA A 604 -6.07 -2.24 -1.75
N HIS A 605 -4.83 -2.75 -1.67
CA HIS A 605 -4.55 -4.10 -1.18
C HIS A 605 -3.11 -4.22 -0.71
N VAL A 606 -2.92 -4.62 0.55
CA VAL A 606 -1.61 -4.71 1.23
C VAL A 606 -0.52 -5.42 0.42
N LYS A 607 -0.83 -6.54 -0.23
CA LYS A 607 0.14 -7.31 -1.06
C LYS A 607 0.20 -6.91 -2.53
N LEU A 608 -0.95 -6.88 -3.22
CA LEU A 608 -1.01 -6.81 -4.69
C LEU A 608 -0.98 -5.37 -5.24
N ARG A 609 -1.46 -4.40 -4.46
CA ARG A 609 -1.57 -2.99 -4.86
C ARG A 609 -1.13 -2.07 -3.71
N PRO A 610 0.14 -2.16 -3.27
CA PRO A 610 0.62 -1.49 -2.05
C PRO A 610 0.78 0.03 -2.18
N VAL A 611 0.64 0.58 -3.40
CA VAL A 611 0.77 2.03 -3.68
C VAL A 611 -0.46 2.63 -4.37
N ASP A 612 -1.44 1.81 -4.74
CA ASP A 612 -2.68 2.26 -5.36
C ASP A 612 -3.73 2.50 -4.28
N PHE A 613 -4.67 3.42 -4.52
CA PHE A 613 -5.95 3.42 -3.81
C PHE A 613 -7.01 2.58 -4.53
N ALA A 614 -8.09 2.25 -3.83
CA ALA A 614 -9.26 1.63 -4.45
C ALA A 614 -9.91 2.56 -5.49
N THR A 615 -9.79 3.88 -5.27
CA THR A 615 -10.14 4.91 -6.26
C THR A 615 -9.06 4.98 -7.32
N ASP A 616 -9.42 4.69 -8.56
CA ASP A 616 -8.48 4.66 -9.68
C ASP A 616 -7.86 6.05 -9.96
N GLY A 617 -6.61 6.04 -10.45
CA GLY A 617 -5.87 7.26 -10.77
C GLY A 617 -5.23 7.96 -9.59
N ILE A 618 -5.41 7.45 -8.37
CA ILE A 618 -4.83 8.02 -7.15
C ILE A 618 -3.86 6.98 -6.54
N PHE A 619 -2.66 7.45 -6.19
CA PHE A 619 -1.57 6.64 -5.64
C PHE A 619 -1.01 7.28 -4.37
N VAL A 620 -0.28 6.50 -3.56
CA VAL A 620 0.37 6.98 -2.34
C VAL A 620 1.82 6.51 -2.26
N CYS A 621 2.70 7.37 -1.76
CA CYS A 621 4.08 7.02 -1.46
C CYS A 621 4.67 7.74 -0.25
N GLY A 622 5.78 7.24 0.26
CA GLY A 622 6.49 7.82 1.39
C GLY A 622 5.75 7.66 2.72
N LEU A 623 6.06 8.54 3.67
CA LEU A 623 5.53 8.43 5.04
C LEU A 623 4.01 8.64 5.15
N ALA A 624 3.37 9.22 4.13
CA ALA A 624 1.91 9.35 4.08
C ALA A 624 1.18 8.00 4.15
N HIS A 625 1.84 6.93 3.68
CA HIS A 625 1.29 5.56 3.68
C HIS A 625 1.49 4.82 5.00
N TYR A 626 2.66 4.97 5.65
CA TYR A 626 3.05 4.46 6.99
C TYR A 626 4.51 4.84 7.29
N PRO A 627 4.99 4.73 8.55
CA PRO A 627 6.40 4.96 8.92
C PRO A 627 7.36 4.03 8.17
N LYS A 628 8.35 4.58 7.45
CA LYS A 628 9.29 3.80 6.62
C LYS A 628 10.64 4.48 6.47
N ASP A 629 11.67 3.69 6.12
CA ASP A 629 13.00 4.24 5.88
C ASP A 629 13.14 4.93 4.51
N ILE A 630 14.33 5.51 4.26
CA ILE A 630 14.66 6.24 3.03
C ILE A 630 14.53 5.35 1.79
N SER A 631 15.08 4.13 1.86
CA SER A 631 15.09 3.20 0.73
C SER A 631 13.67 2.73 0.38
N GLU A 632 12.84 2.47 1.39
CA GLU A 632 11.44 2.12 1.24
C GLU A 632 10.65 3.30 0.65
N ALA A 633 10.89 4.53 1.12
CA ALA A 633 10.21 5.73 0.61
C ALA A 633 10.55 6.00 -0.87
N ILE A 634 11.81 5.87 -1.26
CA ILE A 634 12.25 6.02 -2.66
C ILE A 634 11.68 4.91 -3.53
N THR A 635 11.75 3.65 -3.07
CA THR A 635 11.17 2.51 -3.81
C THR A 635 9.68 2.72 -4.04
N GLN A 636 8.95 3.14 -3.00
CA GLN A 636 7.52 3.40 -3.09
C GLN A 636 7.19 4.58 -4.00
N ALA A 637 8.00 5.63 -4.02
CA ALA A 637 7.84 6.75 -4.94
C ALA A 637 8.00 6.33 -6.40
N LYS A 638 9.03 5.53 -6.70
CA LYS A 638 9.24 4.96 -8.04
C LYS A 638 8.11 4.01 -8.43
N ALA A 639 7.62 3.21 -7.49
CA ALA A 639 6.46 2.35 -7.70
C ALA A 639 5.20 3.17 -8.03
N ALA A 640 4.89 4.22 -7.26
CA ALA A 640 3.75 5.09 -7.52
C ALA A 640 3.84 5.77 -8.89
N ALA A 641 5.04 6.25 -9.29
CA ALA A 641 5.27 6.78 -10.63
C ALA A 641 5.00 5.71 -11.71
N ALA A 642 5.56 4.50 -11.57
CA ALA A 642 5.30 3.38 -12.49
C ALA A 642 3.83 3.04 -12.64
N ARG A 643 3.09 2.99 -11.52
CA ARG A 643 1.66 2.71 -11.52
C ARG A 643 0.85 3.84 -12.16
N ALA A 644 1.18 5.10 -11.88
CA ALA A 644 0.57 6.27 -12.52
C ALA A 644 0.75 6.25 -14.04
N MET A 645 1.91 5.83 -14.53
CA MET A 645 2.18 5.75 -15.97
C MET A 645 1.35 4.70 -16.70
N THR A 646 0.90 3.63 -16.03
CA THR A 646 -0.02 2.66 -16.65
C THR A 646 -1.34 3.30 -17.08
N ILE A 647 -1.65 4.50 -16.55
CA ILE A 647 -2.79 5.32 -16.94
C ILE A 647 -2.34 6.37 -17.95
N LEU A 648 -1.31 7.15 -17.62
CA LEU A 648 -0.86 8.27 -18.46
C LEU A 648 -0.36 7.84 -19.84
N THR A 649 0.11 6.62 -20.03
CA THR A 649 0.57 6.13 -21.34
C THR A 649 -0.57 5.77 -22.29
N LYS A 650 -1.77 5.42 -21.80
CA LYS A 650 -2.90 4.98 -22.62
C LYS A 650 -3.49 6.11 -23.46
N GLU A 651 -3.84 5.90 -24.73
CA GLU A 651 -4.43 6.96 -25.56
C GLU A 651 -5.76 7.48 -24.98
N TYR A 652 -6.58 6.57 -24.47
CA TYR A 652 -7.87 6.84 -23.84
C TYR A 652 -8.10 5.87 -22.68
N LEU A 653 -8.97 6.26 -21.74
CA LEU A 653 -9.56 5.33 -20.78
C LEU A 653 -10.92 4.90 -21.27
N LEU A 654 -11.31 3.70 -20.87
CA LEU A 654 -12.67 3.25 -21.05
C LEU A 654 -13.43 3.62 -19.77
N ALA A 655 -14.45 4.46 -19.89
CA ALA A 655 -15.36 4.77 -18.80
C ALA A 655 -16.07 3.52 -18.29
N GLU A 656 -16.67 3.62 -17.11
CA GLU A 656 -17.65 2.64 -16.68
C GLU A 656 -18.80 2.60 -17.69
N SER A 657 -19.21 1.40 -18.12
CA SER A 657 -20.38 1.26 -18.99
C SER A 657 -21.69 1.12 -18.22
N LYS A 658 -21.62 0.74 -16.94
CA LYS A 658 -22.78 0.62 -16.05
C LYS A 658 -23.12 2.00 -15.46
N VAL A 659 -23.46 2.96 -16.32
CA VAL A 659 -23.76 4.36 -15.96
C VAL A 659 -25.26 4.64 -16.05
N SER A 660 -25.68 5.74 -15.43
CA SER A 660 -27.07 6.19 -15.50
C SER A 660 -27.43 6.71 -16.88
N GLU A 661 -28.66 6.44 -17.31
CA GLU A 661 -29.22 6.86 -18.59
C GLU A 661 -30.57 7.56 -18.36
N ILE A 662 -30.82 8.66 -19.08
CA ILE A 662 -32.07 9.42 -18.98
C ILE A 662 -32.99 9.09 -20.15
N ARG A 663 -34.14 8.51 -19.84
CA ARG A 663 -35.29 8.40 -20.75
C ARG A 663 -35.97 9.76 -20.85
N LYS A 664 -35.56 10.57 -21.84
CA LYS A 664 -35.95 11.98 -21.97
C LYS A 664 -37.47 12.16 -22.02
N GLU A 665 -38.18 11.22 -22.63
CA GLU A 665 -39.64 11.18 -22.75
C GLU A 665 -40.38 11.03 -21.42
N ARG A 666 -39.71 10.52 -20.37
CA ARG A 666 -40.28 10.40 -19.01
C ARG A 666 -39.75 11.47 -18.06
N CYS A 667 -38.73 12.22 -18.45
CA CYS A 667 -38.07 13.18 -17.58
C CYS A 667 -38.88 14.47 -17.47
N SER A 668 -39.21 14.88 -16.24
CA SER A 668 -39.91 16.14 -15.97
C SER A 668 -38.99 17.34 -15.72
N GLY A 669 -37.66 17.15 -15.77
CA GLY A 669 -36.69 18.22 -15.51
C GLY A 669 -36.63 18.71 -14.06
N CYS A 670 -37.12 17.92 -13.08
CA CYS A 670 -37.30 18.37 -11.69
C CYS A 670 -36.00 18.65 -10.89
N GLY A 671 -34.81 18.32 -11.41
CA GLY A 671 -33.53 18.66 -10.77
C GLY A 671 -33.08 17.76 -9.60
N LEU A 672 -33.96 16.95 -9.00
CA LEU A 672 -33.60 16.12 -7.82
C LEU A 672 -32.38 15.21 -8.06
N CYS A 673 -32.27 14.65 -9.26
CA CYS A 673 -31.15 13.78 -9.64
C CYS A 673 -29.78 14.50 -9.69
N VAL A 674 -29.77 15.83 -9.91
CA VAL A 674 -28.58 16.67 -9.89
C VAL A 674 -28.10 16.85 -8.46
N GLU A 675 -29.01 17.19 -7.55
CA GLU A 675 -28.71 17.41 -6.13
C GLU A 675 -28.16 16.16 -5.44
N ILE A 676 -28.73 15.00 -5.73
CA ILE A 676 -28.34 13.75 -5.06
C ILE A 676 -27.04 13.14 -5.60
N CYS A 677 -26.54 13.60 -6.76
CA CYS A 677 -25.38 12.98 -7.39
C CYS A 677 -24.08 13.39 -6.67
N PRO A 678 -23.38 12.47 -5.97
CA PRO A 678 -22.16 12.82 -5.23
C PRO A 678 -20.94 13.06 -6.14
N TYR A 679 -21.12 12.85 -7.45
CA TYR A 679 -20.09 13.00 -8.48
C TYR A 679 -20.36 14.17 -9.42
N LYS A 680 -21.47 14.93 -9.20
CA LYS A 680 -21.91 16.03 -10.08
C LYS A 680 -21.97 15.59 -11.56
N ALA A 681 -22.40 14.35 -11.80
CA ALA A 681 -22.45 13.75 -13.13
C ALA A 681 -23.75 14.08 -13.89
N LEU A 682 -24.73 14.70 -13.24
CA LEU A 682 -26.00 15.08 -13.86
C LEU A 682 -26.16 16.59 -13.87
N GLU A 683 -26.77 17.11 -14.93
CA GLU A 683 -27.19 18.50 -15.07
C GLU A 683 -28.55 18.58 -15.75
N ILE A 684 -29.21 19.74 -15.69
CA ILE A 684 -30.44 19.99 -16.45
C ILE A 684 -30.05 20.69 -17.75
N ASP A 685 -30.40 20.09 -18.88
CA ASP A 685 -30.36 20.78 -20.17
C ASP A 685 -31.51 21.80 -20.20
N GLU A 686 -31.18 23.08 -20.11
CA GLU A 686 -32.18 24.16 -20.06
C GLU A 686 -33.04 24.26 -21.33
N LYS A 687 -32.49 23.85 -22.49
CA LYS A 687 -33.22 23.90 -23.76
C LYS A 687 -34.21 22.75 -23.86
N ALA A 688 -33.75 21.55 -23.53
CA ALA A 688 -34.57 20.35 -23.61
C ALA A 688 -35.47 20.16 -22.36
N LYS A 689 -35.21 20.90 -21.28
CA LYS A 689 -35.88 20.80 -19.97
C LYS A 689 -35.88 19.37 -19.40
N VAL A 690 -34.82 18.62 -19.66
CA VAL A 690 -34.61 17.26 -19.15
C VAL A 690 -33.24 17.16 -18.50
N ALA A 691 -33.08 16.18 -17.61
CA ALA A 691 -31.77 15.85 -17.09
C ALA A 691 -30.91 15.21 -18.19
N VAL A 692 -29.60 15.43 -18.11
CA VAL A 692 -28.60 14.75 -18.92
C VAL A 692 -27.49 14.22 -18.02
N VAL A 693 -26.87 13.12 -18.43
CA VAL A 693 -25.80 12.46 -17.68
C VAL A 693 -24.48 12.62 -18.43
N ASN A 694 -23.46 13.11 -17.74
CA ASN A 694 -22.09 13.01 -18.17
C ASN A 694 -21.58 11.60 -17.84
N GLU A 695 -21.53 10.73 -18.85
CA GLU A 695 -21.11 9.33 -18.70
C GLU A 695 -19.68 9.18 -18.14
N GLY A 696 -18.79 10.16 -18.37
CA GLY A 696 -17.43 10.13 -17.84
C GLY A 696 -17.34 10.37 -16.33
N LEU A 697 -18.26 11.18 -15.78
CA LEU A 697 -18.33 11.46 -14.34
C LEU A 697 -19.19 10.44 -13.59
N CYS A 698 -20.13 9.79 -14.27
CA CYS A 698 -21.03 8.82 -13.64
C CYS A 698 -20.26 7.59 -13.17
N LYS A 699 -20.37 7.26 -11.87
CA LYS A 699 -19.78 6.05 -11.27
C LYS A 699 -20.78 4.92 -11.07
N GLY A 700 -21.96 5.01 -11.68
CA GLY A 700 -22.93 3.92 -11.67
C GLY A 700 -23.51 3.57 -10.30
N CYS A 701 -23.50 4.48 -9.33
CA CYS A 701 -23.94 4.18 -7.96
C CYS A 701 -25.46 3.94 -7.80
N GLY A 702 -26.28 4.33 -8.79
CA GLY A 702 -27.73 4.15 -8.77
C GLY A 702 -28.51 5.13 -7.87
N ALA A 703 -27.85 6.05 -7.16
CA ALA A 703 -28.54 6.98 -6.24
C ALA A 703 -29.62 7.82 -6.95
N CYS A 704 -29.32 8.37 -8.12
CA CYS A 704 -30.28 9.14 -8.92
C CYS A 704 -31.44 8.28 -9.46
N VAL A 705 -31.18 7.02 -9.80
CA VAL A 705 -32.21 6.05 -10.25
C VAL A 705 -33.22 5.84 -9.12
N SER A 706 -32.74 5.46 -7.94
CA SER A 706 -33.59 5.18 -6.77
C SER A 706 -34.42 6.38 -6.30
N SER A 707 -34.02 7.60 -6.68
CA SER A 707 -34.70 8.85 -6.30
C SER A 707 -35.56 9.44 -7.42
N CYS A 708 -35.52 8.88 -8.63
CA CYS A 708 -36.26 9.43 -9.76
C CYS A 708 -37.76 9.15 -9.64
N ARG A 709 -38.53 10.18 -9.28
CA ARG A 709 -39.99 10.06 -9.09
C ARG A 709 -40.77 9.76 -10.38
N SER A 710 -40.22 10.10 -11.54
CA SER A 710 -40.86 9.86 -12.84
C SER A 710 -40.39 8.58 -13.53
N ASN A 711 -39.57 7.76 -12.84
CA ASN A 711 -38.91 6.58 -13.38
C ASN A 711 -38.30 6.82 -14.79
N ALA A 712 -37.58 7.95 -14.89
CA ALA A 712 -36.96 8.43 -16.12
C ALA A 712 -35.46 8.16 -16.16
N ILE A 713 -34.88 7.56 -15.11
CA ILE A 713 -33.45 7.29 -15.02
C ILE A 713 -33.28 5.79 -14.82
N ASP A 714 -32.54 5.14 -15.71
CA ASP A 714 -32.11 3.75 -15.57
C ASP A 714 -30.62 3.69 -15.21
N LEU A 715 -30.18 2.56 -14.65
CA LEU A 715 -28.76 2.21 -14.54
C LEU A 715 -28.43 1.10 -15.53
N LYS A 716 -27.59 1.39 -16.53
CA LYS A 716 -27.17 0.38 -17.53
C LYS A 716 -26.58 -0.86 -16.83
N GLY A 717 -27.06 -2.05 -17.16
CA GLY A 717 -26.66 -3.33 -16.53
C GLY A 717 -27.30 -3.64 -15.16
N PHE A 718 -28.07 -2.71 -14.61
CA PHE A 718 -28.91 -2.87 -13.42
C PHE A 718 -30.24 -2.12 -13.59
N MET A 719 -30.85 -2.24 -14.78
CA MET A 719 -32.14 -1.60 -15.08
C MET A 719 -33.23 -2.20 -14.19
N ASP A 720 -34.29 -1.44 -13.90
CA ASP A 720 -35.38 -1.92 -13.03
C ASP A 720 -35.95 -3.24 -13.52
N GLU A 721 -36.18 -3.38 -14.83
CA GLU A 721 -36.67 -4.61 -15.47
C GLU A 721 -35.73 -5.80 -15.25
N GLN A 722 -34.41 -5.57 -15.28
CA GLN A 722 -33.40 -6.60 -15.02
C GLN A 722 -33.41 -7.06 -13.56
N ILE A 723 -33.55 -6.12 -12.62
CA ILE A 723 -33.60 -6.40 -11.18
C ILE A 723 -34.91 -7.12 -10.83
N LEU A 724 -36.04 -6.63 -11.32
CA LEU A 724 -37.35 -7.23 -11.09
C LEU A 724 -37.41 -8.64 -11.67
N ALA A 725 -36.92 -8.87 -12.89
CA ALA A 725 -36.85 -10.21 -13.47
C ALA A 725 -35.99 -11.19 -12.65
N ALA A 726 -34.95 -10.69 -11.95
CA ALA A 726 -34.15 -11.51 -11.05
C ALA A 726 -34.90 -11.82 -9.74
N LEU A 727 -35.70 -10.88 -9.23
CA LEU A 727 -36.43 -11.04 -7.96
C LEU A 727 -37.70 -11.88 -8.11
N GLU A 728 -38.48 -11.69 -9.17
CA GLU A 728 -39.78 -12.35 -9.37
C GLU A 728 -39.70 -13.86 -9.58
N VAL A 729 -38.49 -14.39 -9.85
CA VAL A 729 -38.27 -15.80 -10.17
C VAL A 729 -37.87 -16.64 -8.97
N VAL A 730 -37.65 -16.06 -7.79
CA VAL A 730 -37.32 -16.76 -6.52
C VAL A 730 -38.41 -16.46 -5.52
#